data_AF-A0A183GXX6-F1
#
_entry.id   AF-A0A183GXX6-F1
#
_cell.length_a   1.000
_cell.length_b   1.000
_cell.length_c   1.000
_cell.angle_alpha   90.00
_cell.angle_beta   90.00
_cell.angle_gamma   90.00
#
_symmetry.space_group_name_H-M   'P 1'
#
loop_
_entity.id
_entity.type
_entity.pdbx_description
1 polymer ?
#
loop_
_entity_poly.entity_id
_entity_poly.type
_entity_poly.pdbx_seq_one_letter_code
_entity_poly.pdbx_strand_id
1 'polypeptide(L)'
;MSCCEKKGCLILSKCKCDYTPIEENIWKLCNKISASLEELNCCSVVFISNKNRMVPLWKQRAAAVGRDHVIWDYHVIMLYSKWGSVLIYDFDTTLTFPCDAEIYWIETFRPELNLDANYRRCFRVISSSDYLQHFSSDRSHMLETDGNYKAPLPSWPAIHDPDIGNNLDSFISMDSDLLKDISKVYDENSFSKHINELSRRFKLITLLLLKLNSEMAISFCYLFLVGRFEFRRAFTTSLPAKNIKQFCIDLAKRNLISSSHPSDLSSDDFKAVSTLPSVVYAGFDPTADSLHIGHLLVLTNLFRAILHGCHAIALIGGATAHVGDPSGHITDRVIVPDHEIDQNVKKISLQLMNLFNNFTEDNVQLNKHFSIMSSIQFLEVCRDFRLGDMLRLRMVKSRMRDGSGLSCTEFLYQIFQSYDWYRLSHDYNCYFQIGGNDQLGHFDAGYDYIKKKTGKLSASICLPLLTDAQGKKLSKTSKEGSNIWLDERKTSPFTFYQYFRQKPDSAIVPLLRYFSLRTIEEIEEIEREHQANLGKWVAQEKLAEELTKSVYGSNGLEMAKKCSELLFRGSLSELRKMPVSFIEEQFGSASVQQLFRSSFSTMGELAERVHDGEGCSINKMKAGALKLNGIRYMDPDEVVDFDKICLDGKNITLVCWGKRKYHLIRWID
;
A
#
# COMPACT_ATOMS: atom_id res chain seq x y z
N MET A 1 -19.97 -4.93 11.00
CA MET A 1 -20.02 -4.83 12.49
C MET A 1 -18.60 -4.65 12.99
N SER A 2 -18.34 -3.57 13.73
CA SER A 2 -17.00 -3.22 14.21
C SER A 2 -16.49 -4.21 15.27
N CYS A 3 -15.18 -4.21 15.53
CA CYS A 3 -14.54 -4.99 16.60
C CYS A 3 -15.12 -4.69 18.02
N CYS A 4 -16.05 -3.74 18.15
CA CYS A 4 -16.67 -3.36 19.42
C CYS A 4 -17.66 -4.38 19.98
N GLU A 5 -18.04 -5.43 19.25
CA GLU A 5 -19.10 -6.37 19.70
C GLU A 5 -18.62 -7.79 20.04
N LYS A 6 -17.32 -8.02 20.17
CA LYS A 6 -16.84 -9.23 20.86
C LYS A 6 -16.82 -8.97 22.37
N LYS A 7 -17.80 -9.54 23.08
CA LYS A 7 -17.76 -9.66 24.55
C LYS A 7 -16.39 -10.21 24.96
N GLY A 8 -15.60 -9.40 25.67
CA GLY A 8 -14.35 -9.84 26.31
C GLY A 8 -13.04 -9.18 25.84
N CYS A 9 -13.05 -8.18 24.96
CA CYS A 9 -11.82 -7.44 24.59
C CYS A 9 -12.05 -5.92 24.65
N LEU A 10 -11.40 -5.23 25.60
CA LEU A 10 -11.50 -3.78 25.80
C LEU A 10 -10.60 -3.01 24.81
N ILE A 11 -10.86 -3.14 23.51
CA ILE A 11 -10.19 -2.30 22.49
C ILE A 11 -10.83 -0.91 22.53
N LEU A 12 -10.18 0.03 23.23
CA LEU A 12 -10.65 1.41 23.32
C LEU A 12 -10.34 2.17 22.01
N SER A 13 -11.38 2.76 21.40
CA SER A 13 -11.27 3.65 20.24
C SER A 13 -10.82 5.06 20.66
N LYS A 14 -10.08 5.75 19.78
CA LYS A 14 -9.51 7.10 20.03
C LYS A 14 -10.56 8.12 20.50
N CYS A 15 -11.78 8.04 19.99
CA CYS A 15 -12.91 8.92 20.33
C CYS A 15 -13.45 8.79 21.77
N LYS A 16 -12.98 7.82 22.57
CA LYS A 16 -13.31 7.68 24.00
C LYS A 16 -12.20 8.18 24.94
N CYS A 17 -11.17 8.82 24.39
CA CYS A 17 -10.03 9.33 25.14
C CYS A 17 -9.89 10.84 24.90
N ASP A 18 -9.89 11.62 25.98
CA ASP A 18 -9.52 13.04 25.93
C ASP A 18 -8.05 13.14 25.52
N TYR A 19 -7.76 13.95 24.49
CA TYR A 19 -6.42 14.02 23.90
C TYR A 19 -5.70 15.31 24.30
N THR A 20 -4.55 15.15 24.95
CA THR A 20 -3.53 16.20 25.13
C THR A 20 -2.15 15.57 24.91
N PRO A 21 -1.23 16.09 24.09
CA PRO A 21 0.02 15.41 23.73
C PRO A 21 1.01 15.36 24.91
N ILE A 22 0.75 14.48 25.88
CA ILE A 22 1.53 14.26 27.10
C ILE A 22 1.54 12.77 27.46
N GLU A 23 2.59 12.32 28.14
CA GLU A 23 2.79 10.92 28.57
C GLU A 23 1.64 10.39 29.46
N GLU A 24 0.95 11.29 30.15
CA GLU A 24 -0.20 10.94 31.00
C GLU A 24 -1.37 10.32 30.23
N ASN A 25 -1.50 10.54 28.92
CA ASN A 25 -2.54 9.88 28.12
C ASN A 25 -2.38 8.36 28.15
N ILE A 26 -1.13 7.88 28.05
CA ILE A 26 -0.82 6.46 28.11
C ILE A 26 -1.08 5.93 29.53
N TRP A 27 -0.77 6.72 30.56
CA TRP A 27 -1.10 6.38 31.94
C TRP A 27 -2.61 6.25 32.15
N LYS A 28 -3.41 7.21 31.66
CA LYS A 28 -4.87 7.16 31.71
C LYS A 28 -5.43 5.97 30.95
N LEU A 29 -4.84 5.62 29.81
CA LEU A 29 -5.22 4.43 29.05
C LEU A 29 -4.97 3.15 29.87
N CYS A 30 -3.78 3.02 30.46
CA CYS A 30 -3.46 1.91 31.36
C CYS A 30 -4.42 1.85 32.56
N ASN A 31 -4.71 3.00 33.18
CA ASN A 31 -5.62 3.09 34.33
C ASN A 31 -7.09 2.79 33.97
N LYS A 32 -7.51 3.02 32.73
CA LYS A 32 -8.83 2.57 32.24
C LYS A 32 -8.85 1.05 32.04
N ILE A 33 -7.75 0.47 31.57
CA ILE A 33 -7.61 -0.97 31.33
C ILE A 33 -7.42 -1.75 32.64
N SER A 34 -6.90 -1.12 33.70
CA SER A 34 -6.65 -1.76 35.00
C SER A 34 -7.90 -2.32 35.68
N ALA A 35 -9.09 -1.93 35.23
CA ALA A 35 -10.35 -2.59 35.60
C ALA A 35 -10.38 -4.10 35.27
N SER A 36 -9.53 -4.56 34.34
CA SER A 36 -9.29 -5.98 34.04
C SER A 36 -7.80 -6.27 34.16
N LEU A 37 -7.39 -6.94 35.24
CA LEU A 37 -5.99 -7.32 35.46
C LEU A 37 -5.46 -8.23 34.35
N GLU A 38 -6.31 -9.09 33.77
CA GLU A 38 -5.95 -9.93 32.64
C GLU A 38 -5.58 -9.10 31.40
N GLU A 39 -6.35 -8.05 31.10
CA GLU A 39 -6.06 -7.15 29.98
C GLU A 39 -4.84 -6.27 30.26
N LEU A 40 -4.68 -5.80 31.50
CA LEU A 40 -3.53 -4.99 31.90
C LEU A 40 -2.21 -5.77 31.76
N ASN A 41 -2.23 -7.07 32.06
CA ASN A 41 -1.07 -7.96 31.90
C ASN A 41 -0.70 -8.20 30.43
N CYS A 42 -1.59 -7.90 29.48
CA CYS A 42 -1.31 -7.91 28.05
C CYS A 42 -0.72 -6.57 27.55
N CYS A 43 -0.61 -5.55 28.41
CA CYS A 43 -0.12 -4.24 28.06
C CYS A 43 1.32 -3.99 28.57
N SER A 44 2.09 -3.25 27.80
CA SER A 44 3.38 -2.70 28.21
C SER A 44 3.51 -1.26 27.71
N VAL A 45 4.09 -0.39 28.51
CA VAL A 45 4.41 0.98 28.12
C VAL A 45 5.83 1.02 27.59
N VAL A 46 6.04 1.73 26.49
CA VAL A 46 7.33 1.86 25.82
C VAL A 46 7.71 3.33 25.76
N PHE A 47 8.78 3.68 26.47
CA PHE A 47 9.46 4.97 26.32
C PHE A 47 10.51 4.84 25.22
N ILE A 48 10.49 5.79 24.30
CA ILE A 48 11.37 5.84 23.14
C ILE A 48 12.22 7.10 23.27
N SER A 49 13.54 6.93 23.39
CA SER A 49 14.48 8.05 23.48
C SER A 49 15.88 7.53 23.14
N ASN A 50 16.89 8.34 23.35
CA ASN A 50 18.29 7.96 23.29
C ASN A 50 19.14 8.90 24.16
N LYS A 51 20.44 8.65 24.23
CA LYS A 51 21.37 9.45 25.04
C LYS A 51 21.33 10.95 24.72
N ASN A 52 21.03 11.29 23.47
CA ASN A 52 21.00 12.68 23.00
C ASN A 52 19.61 13.33 23.05
N ARG A 53 18.56 12.58 23.41
CA ARG A 53 17.16 13.01 23.31
C ARG A 53 16.83 13.55 21.91
N MET A 54 17.19 12.78 20.90
CA MET A 54 16.91 13.09 19.49
C MET A 54 16.44 11.83 18.79
N VAL A 55 15.14 11.52 18.86
CA VAL A 55 14.56 10.34 18.23
C VAL A 55 13.58 10.74 17.11
N PRO A 56 13.95 10.51 15.84
CA PRO A 56 13.09 10.86 14.71
C PRO A 56 11.97 9.84 14.54
N LEU A 57 10.73 10.30 14.51
CA LEU A 57 9.53 9.49 14.30
C LEU A 57 8.70 10.04 13.13
N TRP A 58 8.31 9.14 12.22
CA TRP A 58 7.46 9.45 11.07
C TRP A 58 5.99 9.23 11.39
N LYS A 59 5.12 9.82 10.54
CA LYS A 59 3.66 9.70 10.67
C LYS A 59 3.14 10.22 12.03
N GLN A 60 3.70 11.35 12.46
CA GLN A 60 3.34 12.05 13.69
C GLN A 60 2.57 13.33 13.36
N ARG A 61 1.55 13.67 14.15
CA ARG A 61 0.71 14.85 13.92
C ARG A 61 1.45 16.15 14.22
N ALA A 62 2.43 16.12 15.12
CA ALA A 62 3.27 17.27 15.43
C ALA A 62 4.27 17.65 14.32
N ALA A 63 4.28 16.94 13.18
CA ALA A 63 5.17 17.26 12.07
C ALA A 63 4.89 18.67 11.51
N ALA A 64 5.95 19.49 11.42
CA ALA A 64 5.87 20.82 10.85
C ALA A 64 5.48 20.77 9.36
N VAL A 65 4.78 21.79 8.86
CA VAL A 65 4.36 21.86 7.45
C VAL A 65 5.59 21.72 6.53
N GLY A 66 5.58 20.69 5.68
CA GLY A 66 6.69 20.38 4.76
C GLY A 66 7.76 19.44 5.32
N ARG A 67 7.59 18.92 6.55
CA ARG A 67 8.39 17.81 7.10
C ARG A 67 7.50 16.58 7.31
N ASP A 68 8.05 15.39 7.09
CA ASP A 68 7.36 14.11 7.18
C ASP A 68 7.60 13.38 8.54
N HIS A 69 8.50 13.92 9.36
CA HIS A 69 8.90 13.38 10.67
C HIS A 69 9.06 14.48 11.73
N VAL A 70 9.04 14.04 12.99
CA VAL A 70 9.31 14.85 14.18
C VAL A 70 10.51 14.28 14.90
N ILE A 71 11.43 15.14 15.37
CA ILE A 71 12.52 14.73 16.25
C ILE A 71 12.07 15.01 17.67
N TRP A 72 11.76 13.94 18.40
CA TRP A 72 11.34 14.03 19.79
C TRP A 72 12.54 13.94 20.73
N ASP A 73 12.42 14.57 21.89
CA ASP A 73 13.28 14.30 23.04
C ASP A 73 12.99 12.91 23.61
N TYR A 74 11.71 12.57 23.73
CA TYR A 74 11.21 11.24 23.98
C TYR A 74 9.79 11.08 23.44
N HIS A 75 9.36 9.83 23.24
CA HIS A 75 7.98 9.51 22.87
C HIS A 75 7.47 8.33 23.70
N VAL A 76 6.18 8.31 23.99
CA VAL A 76 5.58 7.25 24.83
C VAL A 76 4.42 6.60 24.08
N ILE A 77 4.51 5.28 23.95
CA ILE A 77 3.47 4.45 23.34
C ILE A 77 3.08 3.31 24.28
N MET A 78 1.91 2.74 24.08
CA MET A 78 1.52 1.49 24.75
C MET A 78 1.45 0.36 23.73
N LEU A 79 2.14 -0.73 24.03
CA LEU A 79 2.09 -1.99 23.31
C LEU A 79 1.06 -2.90 23.97
N TYR A 80 0.13 -3.43 23.19
CA TYR A 80 -0.84 -4.43 23.62
C TYR A 80 -0.61 -5.73 22.87
N SER A 81 -0.43 -6.84 23.58
CA SER A 81 -0.22 -8.15 22.99
C SER A 81 -1.18 -9.18 23.58
N LYS A 82 -2.16 -9.61 22.77
CA LYS A 82 -3.12 -10.67 23.13
C LYS A 82 -3.40 -11.57 21.94
N TRP A 83 -3.38 -12.88 22.18
CA TRP A 83 -3.68 -13.94 21.20
C TRP A 83 -2.92 -13.83 19.85
N GLY A 84 -1.65 -13.40 19.90
CA GLY A 84 -0.81 -13.25 18.71
C GLY A 84 -1.05 -11.97 17.90
N SER A 85 -2.01 -11.13 18.29
CA SER A 85 -2.12 -9.75 17.79
C SER A 85 -1.28 -8.83 18.66
N VAL A 86 -0.46 -8.00 18.02
CA VAL A 86 0.30 -6.94 18.70
C VAL A 86 -0.14 -5.60 18.13
N LEU A 87 -0.65 -4.75 19.01
CA LEU A 87 -1.18 -3.43 18.68
C LEU A 87 -0.39 -2.35 19.40
N ILE A 88 -0.24 -1.20 18.75
CA ILE A 88 0.41 0.00 19.27
C ILE A 88 -0.62 1.10 19.44
N TYR A 89 -0.68 1.66 20.64
CA TYR A 89 -1.43 2.84 20.98
C TYR A 89 -0.45 4.01 21.06
N ASP A 90 -0.42 4.79 19.98
CA ASP A 90 0.32 6.04 19.91
C ASP A 90 -0.68 7.17 19.73
N PHE A 91 -0.79 8.04 20.72
CA PHE A 91 -1.75 9.12 20.64
C PHE A 91 -1.37 10.16 19.58
N ASP A 92 -0.09 10.40 19.26
CA ASP A 92 0.31 11.41 18.27
C ASP A 92 0.36 10.89 16.82
N THR A 93 0.19 9.60 16.59
CA THR A 93 0.25 9.03 15.22
C THR A 93 -0.84 9.55 14.28
N THR A 94 -0.49 9.67 12.99
CA THR A 94 -1.41 9.81 11.85
C THR A 94 -1.87 8.48 11.27
N LEU A 95 -1.32 7.35 11.74
CA LEU A 95 -1.75 5.99 11.37
C LEU A 95 -3.06 5.60 12.07
N THR A 96 -3.58 4.40 11.77
CA THR A 96 -4.77 3.87 12.46
C THR A 96 -4.53 3.75 13.96
N PHE A 97 -5.56 4.00 14.77
CA PHE A 97 -5.47 3.92 16.23
C PHE A 97 -6.51 2.95 16.81
N PRO A 98 -6.10 1.88 17.52
CA PRO A 98 -4.70 1.40 17.63
C PRO A 98 -4.14 0.95 16.29
N CYS A 99 -2.80 0.97 16.16
CA CYS A 99 -2.09 0.53 14.97
C CYS A 99 -1.62 -0.91 15.12
N ASP A 100 -1.50 -1.65 14.01
CA ASP A 100 -0.80 -2.94 14.02
C ASP A 100 0.70 -2.71 14.23
N ALA A 101 1.34 -3.48 15.11
CA ALA A 101 2.71 -3.20 15.52
C ALA A 101 3.73 -3.29 14.38
N GLU A 102 3.52 -4.16 13.39
CA GLU A 102 4.42 -4.26 12.24
C GLU A 102 4.25 -3.07 11.29
N ILE A 103 3.01 -2.62 11.09
CA ILE A 103 2.73 -1.41 10.30
C ILE A 103 3.34 -0.19 10.99
N TYR A 104 3.09 -0.05 12.29
CA TYR A 104 3.68 1.04 13.08
C TYR A 104 5.21 0.99 13.03
N TRP A 105 5.80 -0.20 13.11
CA TRP A 105 7.25 -0.38 13.02
C TRP A 105 7.83 0.17 11.72
N ILE A 106 7.24 -0.23 10.60
CA ILE A 106 7.70 0.17 9.26
C ILE A 106 7.46 1.65 9.02
N GLU A 107 6.25 2.15 9.27
CA GLU A 107 5.84 3.48 8.86
C GLU A 107 6.34 4.59 9.79
N THR A 108 6.46 4.32 11.09
CA THR A 108 6.90 5.31 12.10
C THR A 108 8.40 5.25 12.37
N PHE A 109 9.02 4.07 12.46
CA PHE A 109 10.45 3.97 12.72
C PHE A 109 11.30 3.88 11.46
N ARG A 110 10.73 3.50 10.31
CA ARG A 110 11.44 3.45 9.02
C ARG A 110 12.78 2.71 9.14
N PRO A 111 12.80 1.42 9.56
CA PRO A 111 14.03 0.67 9.84
C PRO A 111 14.95 0.52 8.61
N GLU A 112 14.45 0.79 7.41
CA GLU A 112 15.23 0.88 6.17
C GLU A 112 16.18 2.09 6.13
N LEU A 113 15.91 3.13 6.92
CA LEU A 113 16.75 4.32 6.98
C LEU A 113 17.96 4.06 7.88
N ASN A 114 19.16 4.24 7.34
CA ASN A 114 20.37 4.19 8.13
C ASN A 114 20.54 5.51 8.90
N LEU A 115 20.01 5.56 10.12
CA LEU A 115 20.15 6.72 10.99
C LEU A 115 21.59 6.86 11.49
N ASP A 116 22.07 8.11 11.50
CA ASP A 116 23.28 8.48 12.22
C ASP A 116 23.17 8.03 13.68
N ALA A 117 24.30 7.63 14.26
CA ALA A 117 24.36 7.06 15.61
C ALA A 117 23.71 7.95 16.68
N ASN A 118 23.73 9.28 16.47
CA ASN A 118 23.13 10.23 17.40
C ASN A 118 21.60 10.21 17.43
N TYR A 119 20.96 9.63 16.41
CA TYR A 119 19.50 9.56 16.26
C TYR A 119 18.94 8.15 16.43
N ARG A 120 19.81 7.15 16.64
CA ARG A 120 19.37 5.76 16.86
C ARG A 120 18.51 5.67 18.11
N ARG A 121 17.42 4.92 18.01
CA ARG A 121 16.37 4.89 19.03
C ARG A 121 16.64 3.73 19.98
N CYS A 122 16.31 3.96 21.25
CA CYS A 122 16.28 2.95 22.29
C CYS A 122 14.87 2.89 22.87
N PHE A 123 14.47 1.69 23.29
CA PHE A 123 13.12 1.39 23.72
C PHE A 123 13.15 0.82 25.13
N ARG A 124 12.70 1.58 26.11
CA ARG A 124 12.48 1.08 27.48
C ARG A 124 11.06 0.54 27.57
N VAL A 125 10.93 -0.76 27.76
CA VAL A 125 9.66 -1.47 27.89
C VAL A 125 9.39 -1.76 29.37
N ILE A 126 8.19 -1.41 29.84
CA ILE A 126 7.75 -1.49 31.23
C ILE A 126 6.37 -2.16 31.23
N SER A 127 6.08 -3.04 32.19
CA SER A 127 4.72 -3.59 32.29
C SER A 127 3.74 -2.45 32.62
N SER A 128 2.51 -2.50 32.09
CA SER A 128 1.54 -1.45 32.40
C SER A 128 1.15 -1.40 33.88
N SER A 129 1.28 -2.51 34.61
CA SER A 129 1.08 -2.55 36.07
C SER A 129 2.19 -1.78 36.79
N ASP A 130 3.45 -2.06 36.47
CA ASP A 130 4.59 -1.37 37.10
C ASP A 130 4.58 0.12 36.74
N TYR A 131 4.19 0.46 35.51
CA TYR A 131 4.04 1.85 35.10
C TYR A 131 3.00 2.60 35.94
N LEU A 132 1.83 2.00 36.19
CA LEU A 132 0.80 2.63 37.02
C LEU A 132 1.24 2.83 38.47
N GLN A 133 2.06 1.93 39.01
CA GLN A 133 2.52 1.97 40.40
C GLN A 133 3.69 2.93 40.62
N HIS A 134 4.60 3.06 39.65
CA HIS A 134 5.87 3.75 39.86
C HIS A 134 5.99 5.08 39.14
N PHE A 135 5.18 5.36 38.12
CA PHE A 135 5.29 6.60 37.36
C PHE A 135 4.73 7.81 38.12
N SER A 136 5.52 8.88 38.23
CA SER A 136 5.12 10.14 38.85
C SER A 136 5.77 11.33 38.14
N SER A 137 4.95 12.28 37.71
CA SER A 137 5.34 13.49 36.97
C SER A 137 4.57 14.69 37.51
N ASP A 138 5.29 15.76 37.85
CA ASP A 138 4.75 17.05 38.31
C ASP A 138 4.55 18.05 37.15
N ARG A 139 4.77 17.61 35.90
CA ARG A 139 4.76 18.42 34.66
C ARG A 139 5.76 19.57 34.62
N SER A 140 6.74 19.62 35.53
CA SER A 140 7.78 20.65 35.53
C SER A 140 8.53 20.74 34.19
N HIS A 141 8.68 19.63 33.46
CA HIS A 141 9.31 19.56 32.14
C HIS A 141 8.57 20.33 31.03
N MET A 142 7.27 20.60 31.23
CA MET A 142 6.44 21.38 30.32
C MET A 142 6.57 22.89 30.51
N LEU A 143 7.21 23.35 31.59
CA LEU A 143 7.43 24.76 31.84
C LEU A 143 8.56 25.30 30.97
N GLU A 144 8.36 26.49 30.43
CA GLU A 144 9.41 27.32 29.84
C GLU A 144 10.10 28.15 30.91
N THR A 145 11.23 28.78 30.56
CA THR A 145 12.04 29.59 31.49
C THR A 145 11.29 30.81 32.05
N ASP A 146 10.21 31.23 31.39
CA ASP A 146 9.32 32.32 31.80
C ASP A 146 8.15 31.86 32.68
N GLY A 147 8.04 30.55 32.97
CA GLY A 147 6.97 29.95 33.76
C GLY A 147 5.69 29.62 32.99
N ASN A 148 5.65 29.85 31.67
CA ASN A 148 4.53 29.44 30.82
C ASN A 148 4.64 27.97 30.40
N TYR A 149 3.52 27.32 30.13
CA TYR A 149 3.51 25.94 29.63
C TYR A 149 3.68 25.91 28.10
N LYS A 150 4.54 25.03 27.61
CA LYS A 150 4.81 24.79 26.17
C LYS A 150 3.57 24.37 25.37
N ALA A 151 2.57 23.82 26.05
CA ALA A 151 1.32 23.34 25.45
C ALA A 151 0.15 23.46 26.45
N PRO A 152 -1.11 23.49 25.97
CA PRO A 152 -2.28 23.48 26.84
C PRO A 152 -2.26 22.29 27.79
N LEU A 153 -2.48 22.56 29.07
CA LEU A 153 -2.53 21.51 30.09
C LEU A 153 -3.78 20.63 29.93
N PRO A 154 -3.68 19.34 30.24
CA PRO A 154 -4.85 18.49 30.35
C PRO A 154 -5.81 18.99 31.45
N SER A 155 -7.10 18.68 31.30
CA SER A 155 -8.15 19.07 32.26
C SER A 155 -8.08 18.33 33.61
N TRP A 156 -7.23 17.30 33.72
CA TRP A 156 -7.06 16.51 34.94
C TRP A 156 -5.76 16.87 35.70
N PRO A 157 -5.69 16.57 37.02
CA PRO A 157 -4.49 16.79 37.83
C PRO A 157 -3.29 15.99 37.32
N ALA A 158 -2.08 16.50 37.57
CA ALA A 158 -0.84 15.78 37.27
C ALA A 158 -0.81 14.42 37.98
N ILE A 159 -0.21 13.42 37.32
CA ILE A 159 -0.01 12.09 37.91
C ILE A 159 1.21 12.18 38.83
N HIS A 160 1.02 12.75 40.02
CA HIS A 160 2.09 13.02 40.99
C HIS A 160 1.84 12.31 42.31
N ASP A 161 2.79 11.47 42.70
CA ASP A 161 2.86 10.85 44.02
C ASP A 161 3.90 11.61 44.87
N PRO A 162 3.50 12.27 45.98
CA PRO A 162 4.41 13.03 46.83
C PRO A 162 5.55 12.21 47.44
N ASP A 163 5.36 10.91 47.67
CA ASP A 163 6.38 10.05 48.27
C ASP A 163 7.43 9.62 47.24
N ILE A 164 7.05 9.58 45.95
CA ILE A 164 7.93 9.24 44.82
C ILE A 164 8.60 10.49 44.23
N GLY A 165 7.90 11.64 44.23
CA GLY A 165 8.32 12.86 43.55
C GLY A 165 8.29 12.75 42.02
N ASN A 166 8.86 13.73 41.31
CA ASN A 166 8.96 13.69 39.85
C ASN A 166 10.08 12.74 39.39
N ASN A 167 9.73 11.69 38.64
CA ASN A 167 10.67 10.68 38.18
C ASN A 167 10.65 10.44 36.66
N LEU A 168 9.96 11.29 35.89
CA LEU A 168 9.88 11.20 34.43
C LEU A 168 11.26 11.02 33.76
N ASP A 169 12.27 11.76 34.24
CA ASP A 169 13.62 11.69 33.69
C ASP A 169 14.23 10.28 33.78
N SER A 170 13.91 9.53 34.84
CA SER A 170 14.36 8.16 35.02
C SER A 170 13.74 7.21 33.98
N PHE A 171 12.50 7.46 33.57
CA PHE A 171 11.82 6.69 32.53
C PHE A 171 12.37 6.99 31.13
N ILE A 172 12.76 8.24 30.88
CA ILE A 172 13.35 8.68 29.61
C ILE A 172 14.81 8.24 29.48
N SER A 173 15.60 8.34 30.56
CA SER A 173 17.02 8.00 30.56
C SER A 173 17.22 6.51 30.38
N MET A 174 17.80 6.09 29.25
CA MET A 174 17.97 4.67 28.88
C MET A 174 19.00 3.92 29.73
N ASP A 175 19.82 4.64 30.49
CA ASP A 175 20.84 4.07 31.38
C ASP A 175 20.43 4.13 32.87
N SER A 176 19.18 4.50 33.18
CA SER A 176 18.71 4.62 34.57
C SER A 176 18.74 3.29 35.32
N ASP A 177 19.50 3.27 36.41
CA ASP A 177 19.60 2.13 37.34
C ASP A 177 18.33 1.93 38.18
N LEU A 178 17.57 3.00 38.40
CA LEU A 178 16.38 3.01 39.26
C LEU A 178 15.23 2.15 38.70
N LEU A 179 15.22 1.87 37.40
CA LEU A 179 14.17 1.11 36.74
C LEU A 179 14.63 -0.29 36.29
N LYS A 180 15.84 -0.73 36.68
CA LYS A 180 16.42 -2.01 36.22
C LYS A 180 15.54 -3.22 36.56
N ASP A 181 14.86 -3.17 37.70
CA ASP A 181 14.05 -4.30 38.19
C ASP A 181 12.66 -4.36 37.55
N ILE A 182 12.17 -3.23 37.01
CA ILE A 182 10.80 -3.11 36.48
C ILE A 182 10.74 -2.83 34.98
N SER A 183 11.88 -2.71 34.31
CA SER A 183 11.94 -2.37 32.89
C SER A 183 13.10 -3.05 32.17
N LYS A 184 12.98 -3.13 30.84
CA LYS A 184 14.05 -3.61 29.97
C LYS A 184 14.26 -2.67 28.79
N VAL A 185 15.51 -2.34 28.52
CA VAL A 185 15.91 -1.48 27.41
C VAL A 185 16.36 -2.32 26.23
N TYR A 186 15.92 -1.93 25.04
CA TYR A 186 16.22 -2.59 23.78
C TYR A 186 16.77 -1.57 22.78
N ASP A 187 17.74 -1.99 21.97
CA ASP A 187 18.05 -1.31 20.70
C ASP A 187 16.98 -1.64 19.64
N GLU A 188 17.01 -0.95 18.50
CA GLU A 188 16.03 -1.15 17.41
C GLU A 188 15.92 -2.60 16.94
N ASN A 189 17.06 -3.30 16.77
CA ASN A 189 17.07 -4.67 16.28
C ASN A 189 16.48 -5.66 17.30
N SER A 190 16.85 -5.49 18.56
CA SER A 190 16.42 -6.33 19.67
C SER A 190 14.95 -6.08 20.01
N PHE A 191 14.50 -4.83 19.89
CA PHE A 191 13.10 -4.48 20.08
C PHE A 191 12.21 -5.01 18.94
N SER A 192 12.68 -4.93 17.69
CA SER A 192 11.99 -5.56 16.56
C SER A 192 11.83 -7.07 16.76
N LYS A 193 12.90 -7.76 17.20
CA LYS A 193 12.83 -9.18 17.58
C LYS A 193 11.84 -9.42 18.71
N HIS A 194 11.81 -8.56 19.73
CA HIS A 194 10.88 -8.65 20.84
C HIS A 194 9.41 -8.58 20.38
N ILE A 195 9.06 -7.61 19.51
CA ILE A 195 7.71 -7.49 18.91
C ILE A 195 7.35 -8.76 18.12
N ASN A 196 8.30 -9.27 17.33
CA ASN A 196 8.11 -10.50 16.55
C ASN A 196 7.93 -11.74 17.44
N GLU A 197 8.63 -11.82 18.58
CA GLU A 197 8.48 -12.89 19.56
C GLU A 197 7.13 -12.85 20.26
N LEU A 198 6.64 -11.65 20.62
CA LEU A 198 5.29 -11.47 21.17
C LEU A 198 4.21 -11.96 20.20
N SER A 199 4.42 -11.72 18.90
CA SER A 199 3.56 -12.23 17.84
C SER A 199 3.65 -13.76 17.68
N ARG A 200 4.80 -14.37 18.01
CA ARG A 200 5.07 -15.82 17.91
C ARG A 200 4.70 -16.65 19.15
N ARG A 201 4.68 -16.07 20.36
CA ARG A 201 4.46 -16.81 21.63
C ARG A 201 3.17 -17.63 21.64
N PHE A 202 2.14 -17.21 20.91
CA PHE A 202 0.90 -17.98 20.77
C PHE A 202 1.09 -19.28 19.95
N LYS A 203 1.97 -19.30 18.94
CA LYS A 203 2.32 -20.53 18.20
C LYS A 203 3.00 -21.56 19.10
N LEU A 204 3.87 -21.11 20.02
CA LEU A 204 4.62 -22.00 20.90
C LEU A 204 3.80 -22.53 22.09
N ILE A 205 2.95 -21.70 22.69
CA ILE A 205 2.04 -22.11 23.78
C ILE A 205 0.98 -23.09 23.26
N THR A 206 0.49 -22.89 22.03
CA THR A 206 -0.37 -23.87 21.35
C THR A 206 0.38 -25.20 21.15
N LEU A 207 1.66 -25.17 20.77
CA LEU A 207 2.56 -26.33 20.63
C LEU A 207 2.91 -27.03 21.95
N LEU A 208 2.92 -26.30 23.08
CA LEU A 208 3.19 -26.85 24.41
C LEU A 208 1.92 -27.44 25.05
N LEU A 209 0.76 -26.83 24.83
CA LEU A 209 -0.54 -27.39 25.21
C LEU A 209 -0.86 -28.69 24.42
N LEU A 210 -0.32 -28.81 23.20
CA LEU A 210 -0.35 -30.04 22.37
C LEU A 210 0.45 -31.22 22.97
N LYS A 211 1.28 -31.02 24.00
CA LYS A 211 2.08 -32.09 24.64
C LYS A 211 1.43 -32.72 25.88
N LEU A 212 0.31 -32.17 26.38
CA LEU A 212 -0.37 -32.73 27.55
C LEU A 212 -1.46 -33.72 27.09
N ASN A 213 -1.15 -35.01 27.24
CA ASN A 213 -1.98 -36.16 26.88
C ASN A 213 -3.40 -36.10 27.45
N SER A 214 -4.39 -36.03 26.58
CA SER A 214 -5.69 -36.70 26.76
C SER A 214 -6.38 -36.82 25.41
N GLU A 215 -7.32 -37.76 25.29
CA GLU A 215 -8.02 -38.21 24.08
C GLU A 215 -8.59 -37.11 23.15
N MET A 216 -8.62 -35.85 23.60
CA MET A 216 -8.86 -34.66 22.79
C MET A 216 -7.85 -34.47 21.65
N ALA A 217 -6.63 -35.03 21.77
CA ALA A 217 -5.60 -35.00 20.73
C ALA A 217 -6.01 -35.75 19.44
N ILE A 218 -6.92 -36.74 19.52
CA ILE A 218 -7.42 -37.44 18.34
C ILE A 218 -8.45 -36.58 17.59
N SER A 219 -9.27 -35.79 18.31
CA SER A 219 -10.07 -34.72 17.68
C SER A 219 -9.20 -33.57 17.15
N PHE A 220 -7.99 -33.37 17.68
CA PHE A 220 -7.06 -32.35 17.21
C PHE A 220 -6.14 -32.81 16.07
N CYS A 221 -5.90 -34.11 15.89
CA CYS A 221 -5.34 -34.66 14.65
C CYS A 221 -6.27 -34.38 13.45
N TYR A 222 -7.58 -34.24 13.71
CA TYR A 222 -8.53 -33.71 12.73
C TYR A 222 -8.28 -32.23 12.38
N LEU A 223 -7.69 -31.44 13.29
CA LEU A 223 -7.25 -30.05 13.07
C LEU A 223 -5.87 -29.95 12.39
N PHE A 224 -5.00 -30.96 12.51
CA PHE A 224 -3.67 -30.95 11.88
C PHE A 224 -3.68 -31.33 10.38
N LEU A 225 -4.78 -31.87 9.88
CA LEU A 225 -5.05 -32.04 8.43
C LEU A 225 -5.68 -30.78 7.80
N VAL A 226 -5.88 -29.71 8.58
CA VAL A 226 -6.56 -28.48 8.18
C VAL A 226 -5.60 -27.31 8.34
N GLY A 227 -4.89 -26.95 7.28
CA GLY A 227 -3.97 -25.83 7.39
C GLY A 227 -3.13 -25.57 6.16
N ARG A 228 -3.74 -25.51 4.98
CA ARG A 228 -3.15 -24.85 3.81
C ARG A 228 -4.27 -24.10 3.10
N PHE A 229 -4.01 -22.83 2.76
CA PHE A 229 -4.92 -21.83 2.19
C PHE A 229 -5.65 -20.94 3.20
N GLU A 230 -5.04 -19.78 3.50
CA GLU A 230 -5.68 -18.68 4.23
C GLU A 230 -6.21 -17.62 3.25
N PHE A 231 -7.53 -17.50 3.12
CA PHE A 231 -8.16 -16.38 2.42
C PHE A 231 -8.12 -15.13 3.30
N ARG A 232 -7.62 -13.99 2.79
CA ARG A 232 -7.33 -12.82 3.64
C ARG A 232 -7.87 -11.51 3.07
N ARG A 233 -8.84 -10.92 3.80
CA ARG A 233 -9.28 -9.51 3.79
C ARG A 233 -10.11 -9.05 2.59
N ALA A 234 -11.21 -8.35 2.91
CA ALA A 234 -12.06 -7.66 1.97
C ALA A 234 -12.34 -6.23 2.45
N PHE A 235 -12.38 -5.31 1.50
CA PHE A 235 -12.85 -3.94 1.71
C PHE A 235 -14.34 -3.87 1.40
N THR A 236 -15.14 -3.16 2.18
CA THR A 236 -16.57 -2.97 1.90
C THR A 236 -16.94 -1.50 2.13
N THR A 237 -17.80 -0.95 1.27
CA THR A 237 -18.43 0.35 1.52
C THR A 237 -19.75 0.19 2.28
N SER A 238 -20.32 1.28 2.80
CA SER A 238 -21.56 1.27 3.62
C SER A 238 -22.67 2.17 3.08
N LEU A 239 -22.57 2.65 1.83
CA LEU A 239 -23.53 3.58 1.23
C LEU A 239 -24.81 2.85 0.78
N PRO A 240 -26.00 3.48 0.87
CA PRO A 240 -27.25 2.84 0.48
C PRO A 240 -27.25 2.44 -0.99
N ALA A 241 -27.57 1.17 -1.24
CA ALA A 241 -27.36 0.56 -2.52
C ALA A 241 -28.33 1.10 -3.60
N LYS A 242 -27.82 1.71 -4.68
CA LYS A 242 -28.57 2.07 -5.90
C LYS A 242 -28.34 1.02 -7.00
N ASN A 243 -29.15 1.06 -8.06
CA ASN A 243 -29.24 0.00 -9.07
C ASN A 243 -27.91 -0.22 -9.85
N ILE A 244 -27.33 -1.43 -9.74
CA ILE A 244 -26.13 -1.89 -10.46
C ILE A 244 -26.22 -1.75 -11.99
N LYS A 245 -27.44 -1.73 -12.54
CA LYS A 245 -27.69 -1.43 -13.96
C LYS A 245 -27.04 -0.12 -14.39
N GLN A 246 -27.12 0.93 -13.57
CA GLN A 246 -26.59 2.25 -13.95
C GLN A 246 -25.06 2.24 -14.01
N PHE A 247 -24.42 1.46 -13.15
CA PHE A 247 -22.99 1.22 -13.20
C PHE A 247 -22.58 0.50 -14.51
N CYS A 248 -23.30 -0.55 -14.90
CA CYS A 248 -23.05 -1.25 -16.17
C CYS A 248 -23.22 -0.33 -17.40
N ILE A 249 -24.23 0.54 -17.39
CA ILE A 249 -24.44 1.54 -18.45
C ILE A 249 -23.27 2.53 -18.51
N ASP A 250 -22.77 3.01 -17.37
CA ASP A 250 -21.60 3.89 -17.32
C ASP A 250 -20.34 3.21 -17.90
N LEU A 251 -20.10 1.94 -17.54
CA LEU A 251 -19.00 1.16 -18.12
C LEU A 251 -19.12 1.01 -19.64
N ALA A 252 -20.34 0.75 -20.15
CA ALA A 252 -20.58 0.64 -21.58
C ALA A 252 -20.28 1.96 -22.31
N LYS A 253 -20.77 3.10 -21.80
CA LYS A 253 -20.51 4.43 -22.37
C LYS A 253 -19.02 4.81 -22.39
N ARG A 254 -18.22 4.22 -21.52
CA ARG A 254 -16.76 4.42 -21.42
C ARG A 254 -15.94 3.45 -22.26
N ASN A 255 -16.59 2.51 -22.96
CA ASN A 255 -15.94 1.40 -23.65
C ASN A 255 -15.07 0.55 -22.70
N LEU A 256 -15.55 0.32 -21.48
CA LEU A 256 -14.88 -0.46 -20.44
C LEU A 256 -15.34 -1.93 -20.37
N ILE A 257 -16.25 -2.36 -21.25
CA ILE A 257 -16.71 -3.75 -21.34
C ILE A 257 -16.00 -4.42 -22.52
N SER A 258 -14.98 -5.22 -22.23
CA SER A 258 -14.28 -6.03 -23.25
C SER A 258 -15.03 -7.35 -23.50
N SER A 259 -15.49 -7.97 -22.43
CA SER A 259 -16.38 -9.14 -22.46
C SER A 259 -17.22 -9.19 -21.19
N SER A 260 -18.25 -10.04 -21.17
CA SER A 260 -19.09 -10.25 -20.00
C SER A 260 -19.53 -11.71 -19.91
N HIS A 261 -19.95 -12.11 -18.72
CA HIS A 261 -20.74 -13.32 -18.52
C HIS A 261 -22.06 -12.98 -17.79
N PRO A 262 -23.22 -13.39 -18.30
CA PRO A 262 -23.47 -13.95 -19.63
C PRO A 262 -22.95 -13.07 -20.80
N SER A 263 -22.71 -13.66 -21.96
CA SER A 263 -22.13 -12.94 -23.11
C SER A 263 -23.05 -11.88 -23.71
N ASP A 264 -24.35 -11.98 -23.47
CA ASP A 264 -25.42 -11.10 -23.92
C ASP A 264 -25.86 -10.09 -22.85
N LEU A 265 -25.06 -9.88 -21.80
CA LEU A 265 -25.39 -9.03 -20.65
C LEU A 265 -25.84 -7.60 -21.03
N SER A 266 -25.31 -7.06 -22.13
CA SER A 266 -25.64 -5.72 -22.62
C SER A 266 -26.81 -5.69 -23.61
N SER A 267 -27.32 -6.84 -24.05
CA SER A 267 -28.32 -6.94 -25.13
C SER A 267 -29.69 -6.38 -24.77
N ASP A 268 -30.03 -6.35 -23.48
CA ASP A 268 -31.32 -5.91 -22.95
C ASP A 268 -31.23 -4.61 -22.14
N ASP A 269 -30.23 -3.78 -22.43
CA ASP A 269 -29.89 -2.59 -21.63
C ASP A 269 -29.66 -2.96 -20.15
N PHE A 270 -28.93 -4.06 -19.93
CA PHE A 270 -28.55 -4.55 -18.60
C PHE A 270 -29.76 -4.78 -17.68
N LYS A 271 -30.90 -5.18 -18.23
CA LYS A 271 -32.11 -5.43 -17.44
C LYS A 271 -31.95 -6.69 -16.58
N ALA A 272 -31.27 -7.72 -17.08
CA ALA A 272 -30.95 -8.93 -16.31
C ALA A 272 -30.25 -8.63 -14.97
N VAL A 273 -29.29 -7.70 -14.94
CA VAL A 273 -28.54 -7.36 -13.72
C VAL A 273 -29.35 -6.53 -12.72
N SER A 274 -30.46 -5.93 -13.13
CA SER A 274 -31.32 -5.13 -12.22
C SER A 274 -31.96 -5.99 -11.12
N THR A 275 -31.99 -7.32 -11.30
CA THR A 275 -32.46 -8.28 -10.30
C THR A 275 -31.39 -8.69 -9.31
N LEU A 276 -30.12 -8.35 -9.58
CA LEU A 276 -29.00 -8.70 -8.73
C LEU A 276 -28.84 -7.67 -7.60
N PRO A 277 -28.34 -8.09 -6.43
CA PRO A 277 -27.90 -7.15 -5.40
C PRO A 277 -26.79 -6.25 -5.93
N SER A 278 -26.81 -4.97 -5.58
CA SER A 278 -25.78 -4.00 -5.99
C SER A 278 -24.50 -4.13 -5.17
N VAL A 279 -23.88 -5.31 -5.23
CA VAL A 279 -22.62 -5.64 -4.58
C VAL A 279 -21.65 -6.17 -5.64
N VAL A 280 -20.60 -5.41 -5.90
CA VAL A 280 -19.58 -5.67 -6.94
C VAL A 280 -18.28 -6.08 -6.26
N TYR A 281 -17.62 -7.14 -6.72
CA TYR A 281 -16.29 -7.49 -6.23
C TYR A 281 -15.21 -7.57 -7.32
N ALA A 282 -13.96 -7.37 -6.90
CA ALA A 282 -12.78 -7.73 -7.67
C ALA A 282 -11.70 -8.34 -6.76
N GLY A 283 -10.95 -9.32 -7.28
CA GLY A 283 -9.85 -9.98 -6.57
C GLY A 283 -8.48 -9.40 -6.93
N PHE A 284 -7.57 -9.37 -5.97
CA PHE A 284 -6.19 -8.89 -6.12
C PHE A 284 -5.21 -9.88 -5.45
N ASP A 285 -4.40 -10.55 -6.26
CA ASP A 285 -3.42 -11.50 -5.76
C ASP A 285 -2.11 -10.79 -5.32
N PRO A 286 -1.65 -10.98 -4.07
CA PRO A 286 -0.45 -10.35 -3.49
C PRO A 286 0.88 -10.95 -4.01
N THR A 287 1.04 -10.97 -5.33
CA THR A 287 2.25 -11.49 -6.04
C THR A 287 3.46 -10.57 -5.92
N ALA A 288 3.27 -9.34 -5.49
CA ALA A 288 4.32 -8.36 -5.20
C ALA A 288 3.90 -7.52 -3.99
N ASP A 289 4.84 -6.78 -3.43
CA ASP A 289 4.63 -5.99 -2.22
C ASP A 289 3.89 -4.65 -2.45
N SER A 290 3.50 -4.35 -3.70
CA SER A 290 2.71 -3.18 -4.10
C SER A 290 1.86 -3.51 -5.34
N LEU A 291 0.71 -2.85 -5.48
CA LEU A 291 -0.05 -2.79 -6.72
C LEU A 291 0.60 -1.81 -7.72
N HIS A 292 0.13 -1.84 -8.96
CA HIS A 292 0.63 -1.04 -10.09
C HIS A 292 -0.54 -0.57 -10.97
N ILE A 293 -0.28 0.27 -11.98
CA ILE A 293 -1.33 0.86 -12.86
C ILE A 293 -2.30 -0.18 -13.45
N GLY A 294 -1.84 -1.40 -13.77
CA GLY A 294 -2.75 -2.47 -14.23
C GLY A 294 -3.87 -2.80 -13.23
N HIS A 295 -3.57 -2.82 -11.93
CA HIS A 295 -4.56 -3.02 -10.87
C HIS A 295 -5.38 -1.75 -10.61
N LEU A 296 -4.81 -0.57 -10.86
CA LEU A 296 -5.49 0.71 -10.69
C LEU A 296 -6.75 0.78 -11.56
N LEU A 297 -6.75 0.23 -12.78
CA LEU A 297 -7.96 0.21 -13.62
C LEU A 297 -9.12 -0.52 -12.96
N VAL A 298 -8.85 -1.68 -12.35
CA VAL A 298 -9.86 -2.47 -11.64
C VAL A 298 -10.35 -1.69 -10.40
N LEU A 299 -9.42 -1.09 -9.64
CA LEU A 299 -9.74 -0.30 -8.45
C LEU A 299 -10.58 0.94 -8.76
N THR A 300 -10.20 1.71 -9.79
CA THR A 300 -11.00 2.84 -10.26
C THR A 300 -12.42 2.41 -10.59
N ASN A 301 -12.61 1.24 -11.20
CA ASN A 301 -13.95 0.75 -11.52
C ASN A 301 -14.73 0.22 -10.31
N LEU A 302 -14.05 -0.18 -9.23
CA LEU A 302 -14.69 -0.37 -7.92
C LEU A 302 -15.13 0.97 -7.31
N PHE A 303 -14.29 2.02 -7.38
CA PHE A 303 -14.66 3.38 -6.94
C PHE A 303 -15.85 3.92 -7.75
N ARG A 304 -15.85 3.71 -9.06
CA ARG A 304 -16.98 4.02 -9.93
C ARG A 304 -18.25 3.28 -9.52
N ALA A 305 -18.17 1.99 -9.17
CA ALA A 305 -19.31 1.26 -8.63
C ALA A 305 -19.87 1.95 -7.38
N ILE A 306 -19.01 2.43 -6.49
CA ILE A 306 -19.39 3.20 -5.28
C ILE A 306 -20.09 4.51 -5.64
N LEU A 307 -19.58 5.27 -6.63
CA LEU A 307 -20.24 6.51 -7.11
C LEU A 307 -21.64 6.26 -7.66
N HIS A 308 -21.86 5.08 -8.25
CA HIS A 308 -23.19 4.63 -8.69
C HIS A 308 -24.02 3.99 -7.57
N GLY A 309 -23.56 4.08 -6.32
CA GLY A 309 -24.24 3.56 -5.14
C GLY A 309 -24.17 2.04 -5.02
N CYS A 310 -23.21 1.35 -5.61
CA CYS A 310 -22.99 -0.06 -5.33
C CYS A 310 -22.10 -0.23 -4.08
N HIS A 311 -22.28 -1.34 -3.37
CA HIS A 311 -21.27 -1.82 -2.44
C HIS A 311 -20.11 -2.41 -3.24
N ALA A 312 -18.88 -1.99 -2.96
CA ALA A 312 -17.70 -2.53 -3.64
C ALA A 312 -16.87 -3.39 -2.69
N ILE A 313 -16.39 -4.52 -3.20
CA ILE A 313 -15.56 -5.49 -2.50
C ILE A 313 -14.22 -5.66 -3.20
N ALA A 314 -13.14 -5.19 -2.58
CA ALA A 314 -11.78 -5.54 -3.00
C ALA A 314 -11.29 -6.72 -2.16
N LEU A 315 -11.20 -7.91 -2.76
CA LEU A 315 -10.74 -9.14 -2.10
C LEU A 315 -9.23 -9.32 -2.31
N ILE A 316 -8.45 -9.47 -1.23
CA ILE A 316 -7.03 -9.81 -1.34
C ILE A 316 -6.87 -11.33 -1.32
N GLY A 317 -6.27 -11.85 -2.38
CA GLY A 317 -6.12 -13.28 -2.64
C GLY A 317 -4.98 -13.93 -1.88
N GLY A 318 -5.01 -13.93 -0.55
CA GLY A 318 -3.94 -14.56 0.27
C GLY A 318 -3.70 -16.03 -0.12
N ALA A 319 -4.76 -16.83 -0.16
CA ALA A 319 -4.72 -18.24 -0.55
C ALA A 319 -4.38 -18.43 -2.03
N THR A 320 -5.01 -17.66 -2.92
CA THR A 320 -4.83 -17.75 -4.38
C THR A 320 -3.41 -17.37 -4.79
N ALA A 321 -2.73 -16.50 -4.06
CA ALA A 321 -1.31 -16.21 -4.28
C ALA A 321 -0.37 -17.39 -4.02
N HIS A 322 -0.69 -18.29 -3.07
CA HIS A 322 0.10 -19.52 -2.89
C HIS A 322 -0.08 -20.51 -4.05
N VAL A 323 -1.19 -20.39 -4.79
CA VAL A 323 -1.49 -21.23 -5.94
C VAL A 323 -0.85 -20.64 -7.21
N GLY A 324 -1.02 -19.34 -7.42
CA GLY A 324 -0.55 -18.60 -8.59
C GLY A 324 -1.55 -18.65 -9.75
N ASP A 325 -2.01 -17.48 -10.18
CA ASP A 325 -2.91 -17.35 -11.33
C ASP A 325 -2.17 -17.54 -12.67
N PRO A 326 -2.51 -18.57 -13.47
CA PRO A 326 -1.90 -18.80 -14.79
C PRO A 326 -2.41 -17.86 -15.91
N SER A 327 -3.45 -17.05 -15.67
CA SER A 327 -4.10 -16.22 -16.68
C SER A 327 -3.17 -15.22 -17.34
N GLY A 328 -3.08 -15.25 -18.67
CA GLY A 328 -2.26 -14.31 -19.45
C GLY A 328 -0.75 -14.54 -19.36
N HIS A 329 -0.30 -15.67 -18.81
CA HIS A 329 1.10 -16.06 -18.71
C HIS A 329 1.42 -17.31 -19.56
N ILE A 330 2.62 -17.32 -20.16
CA ILE A 330 3.11 -18.39 -21.04
C ILE A 330 3.95 -19.42 -20.26
N THR A 331 4.57 -18.98 -19.17
CA THR A 331 5.41 -19.77 -18.26
C THR A 331 4.75 -19.89 -16.89
N ASP A 332 5.17 -20.88 -16.11
CA ASP A 332 4.70 -21.06 -14.74
C ASP A 332 5.07 -19.87 -13.85
N ARG A 333 4.24 -19.63 -12.84
CA ARG A 333 4.51 -18.61 -11.81
C ARG A 333 5.71 -19.02 -10.95
N VAL A 334 6.53 -18.04 -10.60
CA VAL A 334 7.55 -18.21 -9.57
C VAL A 334 6.85 -18.33 -8.21
N ILE A 335 7.18 -19.37 -7.45
CA ILE A 335 6.63 -19.59 -6.11
C ILE A 335 7.21 -18.52 -5.17
N VAL A 336 6.32 -17.72 -4.59
CA VAL A 336 6.67 -16.73 -3.56
C VAL A 336 6.63 -17.40 -2.19
N PRO A 337 7.66 -17.26 -1.33
CA PRO A 337 7.66 -17.80 0.02
C PRO A 337 6.47 -17.30 0.87
N ASP A 338 5.92 -18.16 1.73
CA ASP A 338 4.72 -17.83 2.53
C ASP A 338 4.86 -16.54 3.36
N HIS A 339 6.04 -16.30 3.95
CA HIS A 339 6.30 -15.10 4.74
C HIS A 339 6.28 -13.81 3.88
N GLU A 340 6.67 -13.91 2.61
CA GLU A 340 6.64 -12.79 1.67
C GLU A 340 5.20 -12.54 1.19
N ILE A 341 4.41 -13.59 0.93
CA ILE A 341 2.96 -13.46 0.66
C ILE A 341 2.26 -12.76 1.84
N ASP A 342 2.56 -13.15 3.07
CA ASP A 342 2.02 -12.53 4.28
C ASP A 342 2.35 -11.03 4.37
N GLN A 343 3.59 -10.65 4.05
CA GLN A 343 4.02 -9.25 4.00
C GLN A 343 3.34 -8.48 2.87
N ASN A 344 3.23 -9.09 1.69
CA ASN A 344 2.57 -8.50 0.52
C ASN A 344 1.08 -8.25 0.80
N VAL A 345 0.38 -9.21 1.42
CA VAL A 345 -1.01 -9.04 1.87
C VAL A 345 -1.12 -7.81 2.78
N LYS A 346 -0.22 -7.64 3.75
CA LYS A 346 -0.24 -6.51 4.68
C LYS A 346 -0.02 -5.18 3.97
N LYS A 347 1.00 -5.10 3.12
CA LYS A 347 1.33 -3.88 2.35
C LYS A 347 0.23 -3.51 1.36
N ILE A 348 -0.29 -4.46 0.58
CA ILE A 348 -1.40 -4.22 -0.35
C ILE A 348 -2.67 -3.82 0.42
N SER A 349 -2.94 -4.42 1.57
CA SER A 349 -4.08 -3.98 2.40
C SER A 349 -3.96 -2.51 2.80
N LEU A 350 -2.78 -2.08 3.25
CA LEU A 350 -2.55 -0.69 3.63
C LEU A 350 -2.67 0.24 2.42
N GLN A 351 -2.11 -0.17 1.28
CA GLN A 351 -2.20 0.59 0.05
C GLN A 351 -3.65 0.77 -0.41
N LEU A 352 -4.47 -0.29 -0.35
CA LEU A 352 -5.90 -0.19 -0.63
C LEU A 352 -6.59 0.74 0.37
N MET A 353 -6.34 0.63 1.67
CA MET A 353 -6.90 1.57 2.66
C MET A 353 -6.62 3.02 2.30
N ASN A 354 -5.36 3.34 1.97
CA ASN A 354 -4.96 4.70 1.61
C ASN A 354 -5.67 5.19 0.34
N LEU A 355 -5.77 4.34 -0.69
CA LEU A 355 -6.49 4.67 -1.93
C LEU A 355 -7.98 4.95 -1.67
N PHE A 356 -8.62 4.12 -0.87
CA PHE A 356 -10.02 4.29 -0.48
C PHE A 356 -10.24 5.56 0.36
N ASN A 357 -9.34 5.87 1.30
CA ASN A 357 -9.40 7.10 2.11
C ASN A 357 -9.16 8.37 1.28
N ASN A 358 -8.29 8.31 0.28
CA ASN A 358 -8.08 9.42 -0.65
C ASN A 358 -9.30 9.66 -1.57
N PHE A 359 -10.10 8.62 -1.79
CA PHE A 359 -11.28 8.67 -2.65
C PHE A 359 -12.55 9.17 -1.92
N THR A 360 -12.77 8.78 -0.66
CA THR A 360 -13.98 9.15 0.09
C THR A 360 -13.68 9.54 1.54
N GLU A 361 -14.41 10.54 2.05
CA GLU A 361 -14.44 10.91 3.47
C GLU A 361 -15.26 9.91 4.32
N ASP A 362 -16.10 9.10 3.68
CA ASP A 362 -16.93 8.09 4.35
C ASP A 362 -16.13 6.83 4.71
N ASN A 363 -16.22 6.44 5.98
CA ASN A 363 -15.51 5.30 6.56
C ASN A 363 -15.68 4.00 5.75
N VAL A 364 -14.65 3.59 5.02
CA VAL A 364 -14.57 2.28 4.39
C VAL A 364 -14.44 1.21 5.48
N GLN A 365 -15.42 0.29 5.54
CA GLN A 365 -15.39 -0.79 6.50
C GLN A 365 -14.50 -1.91 5.97
N LEU A 366 -13.38 -2.11 6.65
CA LEU A 366 -12.53 -3.26 6.46
C LEU A 366 -13.12 -4.48 7.18
N ASN A 367 -13.73 -5.39 6.43
CA ASN A 367 -14.18 -6.66 6.99
C ASN A 367 -13.01 -7.68 6.92
N LYS A 368 -12.29 -7.82 8.04
CA LYS A 368 -11.24 -8.83 8.24
C LYS A 368 -11.83 -10.17 8.70
N HIS A 369 -12.67 -10.84 7.91
CA HIS A 369 -13.07 -12.21 8.23
C HIS A 369 -13.30 -13.02 6.96
N PHE A 370 -12.50 -14.09 6.78
CA PHE A 370 -12.80 -15.19 5.88
C PHE A 370 -12.45 -16.51 6.55
N SER A 371 -13.26 -17.54 6.29
CA SER A 371 -13.06 -18.88 6.84
C SER A 371 -11.94 -19.60 6.11
N ILE A 372 -11.13 -20.33 6.88
CA ILE A 372 -10.14 -21.27 6.35
C ILE A 372 -10.89 -22.40 5.63
N MET A 373 -10.53 -22.68 4.37
CA MET A 373 -11.00 -23.88 3.69
C MET A 373 -10.08 -25.04 4.07
N SER A 374 -10.61 -26.02 4.79
CA SER A 374 -9.88 -27.26 5.06
C SER A 374 -9.65 -28.07 3.79
N SER A 375 -8.65 -28.97 3.79
CA SER A 375 -8.43 -29.88 2.67
C SER A 375 -9.65 -30.78 2.38
N ILE A 376 -10.45 -31.10 3.41
CA ILE A 376 -11.71 -31.86 3.24
C ILE A 376 -12.76 -31.00 2.53
N GLN A 377 -12.98 -29.76 2.99
CA GLN A 377 -13.88 -28.82 2.31
C GLN A 377 -13.43 -28.53 0.88
N PHE A 378 -12.12 -28.43 0.64
CA PHE A 378 -11.59 -28.29 -0.71
C PHE A 378 -11.95 -29.49 -1.59
N LEU A 379 -11.77 -30.72 -1.10
CA LEU A 379 -12.17 -31.92 -1.83
C LEU A 379 -13.68 -31.96 -2.09
N GLU A 380 -14.50 -31.50 -1.14
CA GLU A 380 -15.95 -31.37 -1.34
C GLU A 380 -16.29 -30.38 -2.46
N VAL A 381 -15.60 -29.24 -2.52
CA VAL A 381 -15.74 -28.26 -3.60
C VAL A 381 -15.26 -28.85 -4.92
N CYS A 382 -14.12 -29.55 -4.95
CA CYS A 382 -13.59 -30.19 -6.16
C CYS A 382 -14.56 -31.18 -6.80
N ARG A 383 -15.41 -31.87 -6.01
CA ARG A 383 -16.44 -32.78 -6.56
C ARG A 383 -17.42 -32.08 -7.49
N ASP A 384 -17.56 -30.76 -7.36
CA ASP A 384 -18.47 -29.99 -8.19
C ASP A 384 -17.90 -29.59 -9.55
N PHE A 385 -16.59 -29.72 -9.75
CA PHE A 385 -15.90 -29.38 -10.98
C PHE A 385 -15.59 -30.64 -11.79
N ARG A 386 -16.03 -30.67 -13.05
CA ARG A 386 -15.70 -31.77 -13.96
C ARG A 386 -14.39 -31.45 -14.68
N LEU A 387 -13.45 -32.39 -14.61
CA LEU A 387 -12.13 -32.25 -15.24
C LEU A 387 -12.22 -31.88 -16.74
N GLY A 388 -13.14 -32.51 -17.47
CA GLY A 388 -13.34 -32.22 -18.89
C GLY A 388 -13.73 -30.77 -19.17
N ASP A 389 -14.44 -30.11 -18.26
CA ASP A 389 -14.90 -28.72 -18.41
C ASP A 389 -13.75 -27.75 -18.09
N MET A 390 -13.03 -28.04 -17.01
CA MET A 390 -11.81 -27.31 -16.61
C MET A 390 -10.73 -27.33 -17.70
N LEU A 391 -10.59 -28.44 -18.43
CA LEU A 391 -9.65 -28.57 -19.56
C LEU A 391 -10.08 -27.79 -20.81
N ARG A 392 -11.37 -27.45 -20.94
CA ARG A 392 -11.88 -26.67 -22.08
C ARG A 392 -11.66 -25.16 -21.93
N LEU A 393 -11.31 -24.69 -20.74
CA LEU A 393 -10.93 -23.30 -20.53
C LEU A 393 -9.85 -22.90 -21.53
N ARG A 394 -10.06 -21.78 -22.23
CA ARG A 394 -9.23 -21.34 -23.36
C ARG A 394 -7.75 -21.23 -22.98
N MET A 395 -7.47 -20.72 -21.79
CA MET A 395 -6.12 -20.59 -21.24
C MET A 395 -5.46 -21.97 -21.03
N VAL A 396 -6.16 -22.90 -20.39
CA VAL A 396 -5.67 -24.28 -20.18
C VAL A 396 -5.38 -24.95 -21.51
N LYS A 397 -6.33 -24.86 -22.45
CA LYS A 397 -6.21 -25.44 -23.79
C LYS A 397 -5.01 -24.88 -24.56
N SER A 398 -4.74 -23.58 -24.45
CA SER A 398 -3.56 -22.97 -25.11
C SER A 398 -2.27 -23.54 -24.55
N ARG A 399 -2.08 -23.51 -23.23
CA ARG A 399 -0.83 -24.01 -22.60
C ARG A 399 -0.60 -25.51 -22.81
N MET A 400 -1.67 -26.31 -22.84
CA MET A 400 -1.59 -27.73 -23.16
C MET A 400 -1.19 -27.98 -24.62
N ARG A 401 -1.66 -27.16 -25.57
CA ARG A 401 -1.30 -27.27 -26.99
C ARG A 401 0.12 -26.80 -27.25
N ASP A 402 0.54 -25.73 -26.60
CA ASP A 402 1.83 -25.07 -26.85
C ASP A 402 3.00 -25.80 -26.14
N GLY A 403 2.74 -26.92 -25.44
CA GLY A 403 3.74 -27.82 -24.87
C GLY A 403 4.35 -27.37 -23.54
N SER A 404 4.03 -26.16 -23.06
CA SER A 404 4.52 -25.67 -21.76
C SER A 404 3.83 -26.32 -20.56
N GLY A 405 2.68 -26.97 -20.77
CA GLY A 405 1.91 -27.63 -19.71
C GLY A 405 1.37 -26.63 -18.67
N LEU A 406 0.75 -27.16 -17.63
CA LEU A 406 0.37 -26.41 -16.42
C LEU A 406 0.70 -27.26 -15.20
N SER A 407 1.18 -26.62 -14.13
CA SER A 407 1.27 -27.31 -12.86
C SER A 407 -0.12 -27.69 -12.33
N CYS A 408 -0.21 -28.75 -11.53
CA CYS A 408 -1.48 -29.15 -10.90
C CYS A 408 -2.03 -28.02 -10.01
N THR A 409 -1.14 -27.28 -9.35
CA THR A 409 -1.47 -26.12 -8.52
C THR A 409 -2.15 -25.03 -9.35
N GLU A 410 -1.54 -24.55 -10.43
CA GLU A 410 -2.14 -23.53 -11.31
C GLU A 410 -3.45 -24.02 -11.95
N PHE A 411 -3.55 -25.30 -12.29
CA PHE A 411 -4.79 -25.87 -12.83
C PHE A 411 -5.96 -25.79 -11.83
N LEU A 412 -5.68 -25.96 -10.54
CA LEU A 412 -6.67 -25.88 -9.46
C LEU A 412 -7.06 -24.44 -9.08
N TYR A 413 -6.34 -23.43 -9.56
CA TYR A 413 -6.61 -22.01 -9.28
C TYR A 413 -8.07 -21.61 -9.54
N GLN A 414 -8.63 -22.07 -10.67
CA GLN A 414 -10.02 -21.80 -11.05
C GLN A 414 -11.04 -22.23 -9.97
N ILE A 415 -10.74 -23.27 -9.20
CA ILE A 415 -11.61 -23.76 -8.12
C ILE A 415 -11.59 -22.79 -6.95
N PHE A 416 -10.40 -22.31 -6.55
CA PHE A 416 -10.25 -21.35 -5.45
C PHE A 416 -10.99 -20.05 -5.76
N GLN A 417 -10.79 -19.48 -6.96
CA GLN A 417 -11.46 -18.24 -7.33
C GLN A 417 -12.99 -18.40 -7.49
N SER A 418 -13.45 -19.54 -8.01
CA SER A 418 -14.89 -19.85 -8.08
C SER A 418 -15.51 -19.97 -6.69
N TYR A 419 -14.78 -20.58 -5.75
CA TYR A 419 -15.21 -20.72 -4.36
C TYR A 419 -15.26 -19.37 -3.64
N ASP A 420 -14.29 -18.49 -3.89
CA ASP A 420 -14.31 -17.11 -3.37
C ASP A 420 -15.58 -16.38 -3.76
N TRP A 421 -15.95 -16.42 -5.04
CA TRP A 421 -17.17 -15.77 -5.49
C TRP A 421 -18.41 -16.37 -4.83
N TYR A 422 -18.47 -17.70 -4.72
CA TYR A 422 -19.57 -18.37 -4.01
C TYR A 422 -19.66 -17.96 -2.55
N ARG A 423 -18.54 -17.89 -1.82
CA ARG A 423 -18.49 -17.42 -0.42
C ARG A 423 -18.96 -15.98 -0.31
N LEU A 424 -18.51 -15.09 -1.19
CA LEU A 424 -18.97 -13.69 -1.23
C LEU A 424 -20.47 -13.59 -1.56
N SER A 425 -20.98 -14.47 -2.42
CA SER A 425 -22.42 -14.52 -2.74
C SER A 425 -23.26 -14.93 -1.54
N HIS A 426 -22.75 -15.84 -0.70
CA HIS A 426 -23.42 -16.30 0.51
C HIS A 426 -23.32 -15.27 1.64
N ASP A 427 -22.13 -14.76 1.91
CA ASP A 427 -21.84 -13.93 3.09
C ASP A 427 -22.22 -12.45 2.87
N TYR A 428 -22.13 -11.96 1.64
CA TYR A 428 -22.32 -10.55 1.29
C TYR A 428 -23.35 -10.32 0.18
N ASN A 429 -24.07 -11.36 -0.25
CA ASN A 429 -25.03 -11.26 -1.36
C ASN A 429 -24.37 -10.74 -2.66
N CYS A 430 -23.07 -11.00 -2.85
CA CYS A 430 -22.31 -10.54 -4.02
C CYS A 430 -22.44 -11.50 -5.20
N TYR A 431 -23.26 -11.12 -6.18
CA TYR A 431 -23.49 -11.87 -7.43
C TYR A 431 -22.89 -11.17 -8.66
N PHE A 432 -22.03 -10.16 -8.46
CA PHE A 432 -21.42 -9.41 -9.55
C PHE A 432 -19.90 -9.28 -9.40
N GLN A 433 -19.15 -9.67 -10.44
CA GLN A 433 -17.69 -9.62 -10.45
C GLN A 433 -17.15 -8.71 -11.56
N ILE A 434 -16.06 -8.00 -11.28
CA ILE A 434 -15.26 -7.33 -12.31
C ILE A 434 -13.78 -7.72 -12.20
N GLY A 435 -13.06 -7.63 -13.31
CA GLY A 435 -11.61 -7.78 -13.37
C GLY A 435 -11.07 -7.67 -14.79
N GLY A 436 -9.80 -8.03 -15.01
CA GLY A 436 -9.18 -7.95 -16.35
C GLY A 436 -9.76 -8.97 -17.34
N ASN A 437 -9.67 -8.67 -18.64
CA ASN A 437 -10.14 -9.55 -19.72
C ASN A 437 -9.42 -10.91 -19.80
N ASP A 438 -8.26 -11.04 -19.16
CA ASP A 438 -7.56 -12.32 -18.97
C ASP A 438 -8.25 -13.26 -17.98
N GLN A 439 -9.17 -12.76 -17.15
CA GLN A 439 -9.88 -13.54 -16.12
C GLN A 439 -11.19 -14.20 -16.59
N LEU A 440 -11.64 -13.96 -17.82
CA LEU A 440 -12.98 -14.39 -18.29
C LEU A 440 -13.26 -15.87 -18.03
N GLY A 441 -12.29 -16.75 -18.31
CA GLY A 441 -12.46 -18.18 -18.10
C GLY A 441 -12.69 -18.57 -16.64
N HIS A 442 -12.09 -17.84 -15.70
CA HIS A 442 -12.35 -18.07 -14.28
C HIS A 442 -13.70 -17.49 -13.83
N PHE A 443 -14.15 -16.39 -14.44
CA PHE A 443 -15.49 -15.85 -14.18
C PHE A 443 -16.58 -16.80 -14.67
N ASP A 444 -16.39 -17.43 -15.83
CA ASP A 444 -17.30 -18.46 -16.34
C ASP A 444 -17.42 -19.63 -15.34
N ALA A 445 -16.28 -20.12 -14.84
CA ALA A 445 -16.25 -21.20 -13.84
C ALA A 445 -16.96 -20.80 -12.53
N GLY A 446 -16.74 -19.58 -12.06
CA GLY A 446 -17.41 -19.06 -10.86
C GLY A 446 -18.92 -18.87 -11.04
N TYR A 447 -19.34 -18.37 -12.20
CA TYR A 447 -20.76 -18.25 -12.56
C TYR A 447 -21.46 -19.61 -12.55
N ASP A 448 -20.89 -20.61 -13.24
CA ASP A 448 -21.46 -21.95 -13.32
C ASP A 448 -21.53 -22.60 -11.93
N TYR A 449 -20.49 -22.41 -11.11
CA TYR A 449 -20.44 -22.93 -9.74
C TYR A 449 -21.52 -22.31 -8.84
N ILE A 450 -21.70 -20.98 -8.87
CA ILE A 450 -22.77 -20.29 -8.13
C ILE A 450 -24.15 -20.76 -8.60
N LYS A 451 -24.39 -20.78 -9.91
CA LYS A 451 -25.66 -21.22 -10.48
C LYS A 451 -26.00 -22.64 -10.07
N LYS A 452 -25.00 -23.54 -10.08
CA LYS A 452 -25.16 -24.93 -9.61
C LYS A 452 -25.47 -25.02 -8.12
N LYS A 453 -24.84 -24.20 -7.27
CA LYS A 453 -25.00 -24.25 -5.81
C LYS A 453 -26.25 -23.56 -5.30
N THR A 454 -26.66 -22.44 -5.92
CA THR A 454 -27.70 -21.58 -5.39
C THR A 454 -28.91 -21.45 -6.32
N GLY A 455 -28.82 -21.90 -7.57
CA GLY A 455 -29.86 -21.69 -8.59
C GLY A 455 -30.06 -20.23 -8.99
N LYS A 456 -29.22 -19.30 -8.49
CA LYS A 456 -29.35 -17.86 -8.74
C LYS A 456 -28.47 -17.44 -9.91
N LEU A 457 -28.88 -16.36 -10.57
CA LEU A 457 -28.07 -15.67 -11.57
C LEU A 457 -26.91 -14.94 -10.88
N SER A 458 -25.74 -14.96 -11.51
CA SER A 458 -24.65 -14.03 -11.25
C SER A 458 -24.20 -13.39 -12.57
N ALA A 459 -23.40 -12.34 -12.53
CA ALA A 459 -22.87 -11.71 -13.73
C ALA A 459 -21.44 -11.20 -13.53
N SER A 460 -20.69 -11.10 -14.62
CA SER A 460 -19.35 -10.53 -14.60
C SER A 460 -19.09 -9.63 -15.79
N ILE A 461 -18.21 -8.64 -15.59
CA ILE A 461 -17.69 -7.77 -16.65
C ILE A 461 -16.17 -7.81 -16.63
N CYS A 462 -15.58 -8.06 -17.79
CA CYS A 462 -14.15 -7.98 -18.03
C CYS A 462 -13.78 -6.60 -18.57
N LEU A 463 -12.87 -5.93 -17.87
CA LEU A 463 -12.29 -4.64 -18.24
C LEU A 463 -11.19 -4.83 -19.31
N PRO A 464 -10.99 -3.85 -20.20
CA PRO A 464 -9.99 -3.94 -21.25
C PRO A 464 -8.58 -4.06 -20.68
N LEU A 465 -7.73 -4.82 -21.37
CA LEU A 465 -6.30 -4.82 -21.09
C LEU A 465 -5.69 -3.52 -21.62
N LEU A 466 -4.95 -2.82 -20.75
CA LEU A 466 -4.26 -1.61 -21.15
C LEU A 466 -3.05 -1.98 -22.02
N THR A 467 -3.13 -1.75 -23.33
CA THR A 467 -2.04 -1.96 -24.28
C THR A 467 -1.68 -0.68 -25.04
N ASP A 468 -0.42 -0.53 -25.43
CA ASP A 468 -0.01 0.52 -26.37
C ASP A 468 -0.39 0.19 -27.82
N ALA A 469 -0.07 1.09 -28.76
CA ALA A 469 -0.35 0.91 -30.19
C ALA A 469 0.38 -0.30 -30.81
N GLN A 470 1.41 -0.82 -30.12
CA GLN A 470 2.19 -1.99 -30.49
C GLN A 470 1.70 -3.26 -29.78
N GLY A 471 0.62 -3.18 -28.99
CA GLY A 471 0.04 -4.30 -28.26
C GLY A 471 0.76 -4.66 -26.96
N LYS A 472 1.75 -3.89 -26.51
CA LYS A 472 2.48 -4.13 -25.26
C LYS A 472 1.70 -3.58 -24.06
N LYS A 473 1.64 -4.34 -22.95
CA LYS A 473 0.92 -3.95 -21.74
C LYS A 473 1.44 -2.60 -21.19
N LEU A 474 0.55 -1.61 -21.07
CA LEU A 474 0.81 -0.25 -20.57
C LEU A 474 1.30 -0.22 -19.12
N SER A 475 1.03 -1.26 -18.32
CA SER A 475 1.54 -1.35 -16.94
C SER A 475 3.07 -1.38 -16.87
N LYS A 476 3.74 -1.72 -17.98
CA LYS A 476 5.20 -1.79 -18.09
C LYS A 476 5.74 -0.56 -18.82
N THR A 477 6.80 0.02 -18.30
CA THR A 477 7.55 1.04 -19.04
C THR A 477 8.20 0.41 -20.28
N SER A 478 8.47 1.25 -21.30
CA SER A 478 9.01 0.78 -22.57
C SER A 478 10.40 0.15 -22.47
N LYS A 479 11.15 0.35 -21.36
CA LYS A 479 12.60 0.10 -21.31
C LYS A 479 13.06 -1.07 -20.47
N GLU A 480 12.34 -1.47 -19.43
CA GLU A 480 12.87 -2.50 -18.51
C GLU A 480 11.83 -3.55 -18.11
N GLY A 481 10.60 -3.43 -18.63
CA GLY A 481 9.50 -4.22 -18.10
C GLY A 481 9.14 -3.87 -16.65
N SER A 482 9.72 -2.78 -16.11
CA SER A 482 9.43 -2.28 -14.76
C SER A 482 8.02 -1.70 -14.73
N ASN A 483 7.26 -2.11 -13.72
CA ASN A 483 5.89 -1.66 -13.53
C ASN A 483 5.86 -0.22 -13.00
N ILE A 484 4.83 0.54 -13.37
CA ILE A 484 4.51 1.79 -12.66
C ILE A 484 3.71 1.44 -11.41
N TRP A 485 4.38 1.48 -10.26
CA TRP A 485 3.83 1.07 -8.97
C TRP A 485 2.97 2.18 -8.37
N LEU A 486 2.08 1.80 -7.45
CA LEU A 486 1.28 2.74 -6.65
C LEU A 486 1.95 3.09 -5.31
N ASP A 487 3.04 2.42 -4.96
CA ASP A 487 3.85 2.72 -3.77
C ASP A 487 4.89 3.80 -4.11
N GLU A 488 4.88 4.90 -3.36
CA GLU A 488 5.74 6.06 -3.56
C GLU A 488 7.23 5.74 -3.47
N ARG A 489 7.61 4.69 -2.74
CA ARG A 489 8.99 4.21 -2.59
C ARG A 489 9.50 3.53 -3.87
N LYS A 490 8.59 2.96 -4.67
CA LYS A 490 8.90 2.27 -5.92
C LYS A 490 8.70 3.15 -7.14
N THR A 491 7.72 4.04 -7.10
CA THR A 491 7.50 5.05 -8.14
C THR A 491 7.11 6.35 -7.48
N SER A 492 7.95 7.38 -7.64
CA SER A 492 7.66 8.69 -7.06
C SER A 492 6.37 9.29 -7.62
N PRO A 493 5.67 10.13 -6.84
CA PRO A 493 4.51 10.88 -7.33
C PRO A 493 4.82 11.68 -8.59
N PHE A 494 6.04 12.22 -8.72
CA PHE A 494 6.50 12.89 -9.93
C PHE A 494 6.56 11.95 -11.14
N THR A 495 7.22 10.79 -11.02
CA THR A 495 7.33 9.82 -12.12
C THR A 495 5.95 9.31 -12.53
N PHE A 496 5.06 9.04 -11.57
CA PHE A 496 3.68 8.63 -11.83
C PHE A 496 2.89 9.73 -12.57
N TYR A 497 2.97 10.98 -12.10
CA TYR A 497 2.33 12.13 -12.74
C TYR A 497 2.83 12.31 -14.18
N GLN A 498 4.14 12.26 -14.38
CA GLN A 498 4.77 12.37 -15.70
C GLN A 498 4.39 11.22 -16.63
N TYR A 499 4.23 10.00 -16.12
CA TYR A 499 3.83 8.86 -16.93
C TYR A 499 2.52 9.11 -17.70
N PHE A 500 1.49 9.65 -17.02
CA PHE A 500 0.23 10.03 -17.68
C PHE A 500 0.38 11.32 -18.49
N ARG A 501 1.10 12.31 -17.95
CA ARG A 501 1.27 13.60 -18.62
C ARG A 501 1.98 13.50 -19.97
N GLN A 502 2.84 12.50 -20.15
CA GLN A 502 3.64 12.30 -21.35
C GLN A 502 2.98 11.41 -22.40
N LYS A 503 1.75 10.90 -22.15
CA LYS A 503 1.05 10.06 -23.13
C LYS A 503 0.73 10.83 -24.41
N PRO A 504 0.85 10.19 -25.58
CA PRO A 504 0.39 10.76 -26.84
C PRO A 504 -1.09 11.14 -26.78
N ASP A 505 -1.49 12.16 -27.56
CA ASP A 505 -2.89 12.64 -27.64
C ASP A 505 -3.85 11.49 -28.02
N SER A 506 -3.44 10.60 -28.92
CA SER A 506 -4.24 9.43 -29.32
C SER A 506 -4.42 8.38 -28.20
N ALA A 507 -3.49 8.33 -27.24
CA ALA A 507 -3.52 7.35 -26.16
C ALA A 507 -4.19 7.90 -24.90
N ILE A 508 -4.15 9.21 -24.66
CA ILE A 508 -4.69 9.79 -23.41
C ILE A 508 -6.22 9.80 -23.39
N VAL A 509 -6.88 9.99 -24.53
CA VAL A 509 -8.35 10.10 -24.61
C VAL A 509 -9.04 8.81 -24.12
N PRO A 510 -8.67 7.60 -24.59
CA PRO A 510 -9.19 6.36 -24.01
C PRO A 510 -8.86 6.20 -22.52
N LEU A 511 -7.64 6.57 -22.11
CA LEU A 511 -7.23 6.48 -20.70
C LEU A 511 -8.06 7.40 -19.80
N LEU A 512 -8.45 8.58 -20.30
CA LEU A 512 -9.34 9.49 -19.59
C LEU A 512 -10.68 8.80 -19.29
N ARG A 513 -11.31 8.18 -20.29
CA ARG A 513 -12.57 7.42 -20.09
C ARG A 513 -12.42 6.24 -19.13
N TYR A 514 -11.27 5.58 -19.16
CA TYR A 514 -11.01 4.38 -18.35
C TYR A 514 -10.76 4.71 -16.88
N PHE A 515 -9.97 5.74 -16.62
CA PHE A 515 -9.41 6.03 -15.31
C PHE A 515 -10.07 7.20 -14.57
N SER A 516 -10.64 8.17 -15.28
CA SER A 516 -11.29 9.34 -14.66
C SER A 516 -12.60 8.95 -13.98
N LEU A 517 -12.80 9.40 -12.75
CA LEU A 517 -14.02 9.24 -11.97
C LEU A 517 -15.02 10.38 -12.20
N ARG A 518 -14.66 11.38 -13.02
CA ARG A 518 -15.56 12.43 -13.51
C ARG A 518 -16.77 11.88 -14.27
N THR A 519 -17.83 12.68 -14.38
CA THR A 519 -19.02 12.29 -15.16
C THR A 519 -18.68 12.17 -16.64
N ILE A 520 -19.55 11.51 -17.41
CA ILE A 520 -19.36 11.38 -18.87
C ILE A 520 -19.35 12.76 -19.53
N GLU A 521 -20.24 13.64 -19.09
CA GLU A 521 -20.40 14.99 -19.63
C GLU A 521 -19.13 15.83 -19.38
N GLU A 522 -18.54 15.74 -18.19
CA GLU A 522 -17.26 16.39 -17.88
C GLU A 522 -16.11 15.83 -18.73
N ILE A 523 -16.10 14.52 -18.97
CA ILE A 523 -15.08 13.90 -19.83
C ILE A 523 -15.24 14.35 -21.28
N GLU A 524 -16.47 14.40 -21.80
CA GLU A 524 -16.74 14.88 -23.16
C GLU A 524 -16.38 16.36 -23.34
N GLU A 525 -16.52 17.19 -22.31
CA GLU A 525 -16.00 18.56 -22.32
C GLU A 525 -14.46 18.58 -22.40
N ILE A 526 -13.78 17.78 -21.57
CA ILE A 526 -12.31 17.67 -21.61
C ILE A 526 -11.82 17.18 -22.97
N GLU A 527 -12.52 16.21 -23.57
CA GLU A 527 -12.20 15.69 -24.90
C GLU A 527 -12.39 16.75 -25.98
N ARG A 528 -13.47 17.53 -25.95
CA ARG A 528 -13.68 18.64 -26.87
C ARG A 528 -12.61 19.71 -26.73
N GLU A 529 -12.28 20.10 -25.49
CA GLU A 529 -11.24 21.08 -25.21
C GLU A 529 -9.87 20.58 -25.68
N HIS A 530 -9.55 19.31 -25.43
CA HIS A 530 -8.31 18.67 -25.87
C HIS A 530 -8.20 18.63 -27.40
N GLN A 531 -9.28 18.24 -28.08
CA GLN A 531 -9.33 18.17 -29.54
C GLN A 531 -9.18 19.55 -30.19
N ALA A 532 -9.75 20.59 -29.59
CA ALA A 532 -9.58 21.97 -30.04
C ALA A 532 -8.14 22.51 -29.79
N ASN A 533 -7.38 21.88 -28.89
CA ASN A 533 -6.08 22.36 -28.43
C ASN A 533 -5.01 21.24 -28.42
N LEU A 534 -4.92 20.46 -29.51
CA LEU A 534 -3.93 19.41 -29.62
C LEU A 534 -2.51 19.95 -29.36
N GLY A 535 -1.73 19.21 -28.58
CA GLY A 535 -0.40 19.64 -28.13
C GLY A 535 -0.37 20.57 -26.91
N LYS A 536 -1.50 21.09 -26.40
CA LYS A 536 -1.55 21.83 -25.11
C LYS A 536 -1.70 20.95 -23.87
N TRP A 537 -1.85 19.64 -24.05
CA TRP A 537 -1.82 18.62 -22.99
C TRP A 537 -2.99 18.69 -21.99
N VAL A 538 -4.14 19.20 -22.41
CA VAL A 538 -5.33 19.38 -21.56
C VAL A 538 -5.78 18.08 -20.88
N ALA A 539 -6.04 17.02 -21.65
CA ALA A 539 -6.48 15.74 -21.11
C ALA A 539 -5.40 15.06 -20.28
N GLN A 540 -4.13 15.17 -20.70
CA GLN A 540 -2.98 14.63 -20.00
C GLN A 540 -2.82 15.22 -18.61
N GLU A 541 -2.91 16.54 -18.50
CA GLU A 541 -2.77 17.25 -17.22
C GLU A 541 -3.95 16.92 -16.30
N LYS A 542 -5.19 17.02 -16.80
CA LYS A 542 -6.39 16.73 -15.99
C LYS A 542 -6.45 15.29 -15.48
N LEU A 543 -5.99 14.31 -16.27
CA LEU A 543 -5.93 12.91 -15.83
C LEU A 543 -4.76 12.66 -14.88
N ALA A 544 -3.57 13.19 -15.19
CA ALA A 544 -2.40 13.03 -14.33
C ALA A 544 -2.64 13.62 -12.93
N GLU A 545 -3.30 14.78 -12.85
CA GLU A 545 -3.65 15.41 -11.58
C GLU A 545 -4.62 14.54 -10.76
N GLU A 546 -5.72 14.10 -11.39
CA GLU A 546 -6.74 13.28 -10.73
C GLU A 546 -6.15 11.98 -10.17
N LEU A 547 -5.40 11.24 -10.99
CA LEU A 547 -4.83 9.96 -10.59
C LEU A 547 -3.73 10.11 -9.56
N THR A 548 -2.87 11.13 -9.69
CA THR A 548 -1.81 11.37 -8.70
C THR A 548 -2.41 11.74 -7.35
N LYS A 549 -3.49 12.55 -7.33
CA LYS A 549 -4.23 12.87 -6.10
C LYS A 549 -4.91 11.64 -5.51
N SER A 550 -5.52 10.79 -6.34
CA SER A 550 -6.18 9.57 -5.87
C SER A 550 -5.16 8.58 -5.26
N VAL A 551 -3.98 8.46 -5.86
CA VAL A 551 -2.96 7.50 -5.40
C VAL A 551 -2.14 8.02 -4.21
N TYR A 552 -1.65 9.26 -4.29
CA TYR A 552 -0.68 9.83 -3.33
C TYR A 552 -1.24 10.99 -2.49
N GLY A 553 -2.56 11.25 -2.57
CA GLY A 553 -3.21 12.35 -1.88
C GLY A 553 -2.85 13.73 -2.44
N SER A 554 -3.41 14.77 -1.81
CA SER A 554 -3.17 16.16 -2.21
C SER A 554 -1.70 16.57 -2.11
N ASN A 555 -0.98 16.10 -1.08
CA ASN A 555 0.43 16.40 -0.88
C ASN A 555 1.30 15.80 -2.01
N GLY A 556 1.07 14.53 -2.37
CA GLY A 556 1.79 13.90 -3.48
C GLY A 556 1.54 14.58 -4.83
N LEU A 557 0.31 15.06 -5.07
CA LEU A 557 0.00 15.86 -6.26
C LEU A 557 0.74 17.20 -6.26
N GLU A 558 0.66 17.95 -5.15
CA GLU A 558 1.33 19.26 -5.04
C GLU A 558 2.83 19.12 -5.26
N MET A 559 3.44 18.10 -4.65
CA MET A 559 4.84 17.76 -4.84
C MET A 559 5.16 17.48 -6.32
N ALA A 560 4.38 16.62 -6.99
CA ALA A 560 4.57 16.30 -8.40
C ALA A 560 4.44 17.52 -9.33
N LYS A 561 3.49 18.42 -9.03
CA LYS A 561 3.31 19.68 -9.78
C LYS A 561 4.47 20.63 -9.58
N LYS A 562 4.90 20.86 -8.32
CA LYS A 562 6.08 21.70 -8.01
C LYS A 562 7.34 21.17 -8.69
N CYS A 563 7.59 19.86 -8.63
CA CYS A 563 8.69 19.21 -9.36
C CYS A 563 8.63 19.49 -10.86
N SER A 564 7.45 19.31 -11.44
CA SER A 564 7.22 19.54 -12.87
C SER A 564 7.42 21.02 -13.22
N GLU A 565 7.00 21.95 -12.37
CA GLU A 565 7.24 23.36 -12.60
C GLU A 565 8.74 23.69 -12.52
N LEU A 566 9.43 23.26 -11.47
CA LEU A 566 10.87 23.50 -11.27
C LEU A 566 11.72 22.94 -12.42
N LEU A 567 11.38 21.75 -12.93
CA LEU A 567 12.17 21.09 -13.98
C LEU A 567 11.88 21.62 -15.39
N PHE A 568 10.64 22.01 -15.68
CA PHE A 568 10.22 22.39 -17.03
C PHE A 568 10.04 23.90 -17.24
N ARG A 569 9.80 24.67 -16.16
CA ARG A 569 9.60 26.13 -16.17
C ARG A 569 10.58 26.90 -15.27
N GLY A 570 11.02 26.28 -14.18
CA GLY A 570 12.00 26.85 -13.27
C GLY A 570 13.34 27.10 -13.97
N SER A 571 14.01 28.18 -13.60
CA SER A 571 15.39 28.38 -14.05
C SER A 571 16.28 27.37 -13.34
N LEU A 572 17.30 26.84 -14.02
CA LEU A 572 18.33 25.98 -13.41
C LEU A 572 18.95 26.62 -12.15
N SER A 573 18.88 27.95 -12.03
CA SER A 573 19.33 28.69 -10.86
C SER A 573 18.52 28.41 -9.59
N GLU A 574 17.25 28.04 -9.69
CA GLU A 574 16.43 27.65 -8.52
C GLU A 574 16.75 26.23 -8.06
N LEU A 575 16.88 25.28 -9.00
CA LEU A 575 17.35 23.92 -8.72
C LEU A 575 18.75 23.92 -8.06
N ARG A 576 19.63 24.84 -8.47
CA ARG A 576 20.94 25.04 -7.84
C ARG A 576 20.84 25.45 -6.37
N LYS A 577 19.81 26.17 -5.95
CA LYS A 577 19.63 26.61 -4.55
C LYS A 577 19.06 25.55 -3.61
N MET A 578 18.49 24.45 -4.14
CA MET A 578 17.85 23.40 -3.34
C MET A 578 18.85 22.37 -2.82
N PRO A 579 18.68 21.80 -1.61
CA PRO A 579 19.59 20.75 -1.13
C PRO A 579 19.51 19.48 -2.01
N VAL A 580 20.62 18.74 -2.13
CA VAL A 580 20.71 17.50 -2.95
C VAL A 580 19.64 16.50 -2.54
N SER A 581 19.47 16.30 -1.23
CA SER A 581 18.47 15.38 -0.67
C SER A 581 17.05 15.70 -1.14
N PHE A 582 16.68 16.98 -1.18
CA PHE A 582 15.37 17.41 -1.67
C PHE A 582 15.21 17.09 -3.16
N ILE A 583 16.23 17.37 -3.98
CA ILE A 583 16.19 17.07 -5.42
C ILE A 583 16.09 15.55 -5.65
N GLU A 584 16.86 14.74 -4.93
CA GLU A 584 16.81 13.27 -5.03
C GLU A 584 15.44 12.71 -4.61
N GLU A 585 14.87 13.23 -3.52
CA GLU A 585 13.53 12.86 -3.04
C GLU A 585 12.44 13.18 -4.08
N GLN A 586 12.55 14.35 -4.73
CA GLN A 586 11.60 14.78 -5.76
C GLN A 586 11.58 13.86 -7.00
N PHE A 587 12.73 13.30 -7.38
CA PHE A 587 12.80 12.30 -8.45
C PHE A 587 12.39 10.90 -7.95
N GLY A 588 12.53 10.66 -6.65
CA GLY A 588 12.38 9.37 -6.00
C GLY A 588 13.65 8.54 -6.09
N SER A 589 14.03 7.89 -5.00
CA SER A 589 15.28 7.12 -4.89
C SER A 589 15.48 6.09 -6.00
N ALA A 590 14.38 5.51 -6.53
CA ALA A 590 14.41 4.55 -7.63
C ALA A 590 14.72 5.16 -9.02
N SER A 591 14.61 6.48 -9.17
CA SER A 591 14.86 7.19 -10.45
C SER A 591 16.22 7.91 -10.48
N VAL A 592 17.02 7.79 -9.41
CA VAL A 592 18.38 8.34 -9.33
C VAL A 592 19.38 7.25 -9.70
N GLN A 593 20.14 7.45 -10.77
CA GLN A 593 21.21 6.53 -11.17
C GLN A 593 22.50 6.89 -10.46
N GLN A 594 23.09 5.94 -9.74
CA GLN A 594 24.42 6.10 -9.16
C GLN A 594 25.49 5.65 -10.15
N LEU A 595 26.42 6.55 -10.49
CA LEU A 595 27.48 6.30 -11.46
C LEU A 595 28.84 6.76 -10.91
N PHE A 596 29.89 5.99 -11.18
CA PHE A 596 31.26 6.36 -10.81
C PHE A 596 31.83 7.33 -11.85
N ARG A 597 32.47 8.41 -11.38
CA ARG A 597 33.13 9.38 -12.28
C ARG A 597 34.23 8.74 -13.11
N SER A 598 34.99 7.81 -12.53
CA SER A 598 36.07 7.08 -13.19
C SER A 598 35.64 6.22 -14.38
N SER A 599 34.34 5.96 -14.54
CA SER A 599 33.81 5.14 -15.63
C SER A 599 33.62 5.88 -16.96
N PHE A 600 33.79 7.20 -17.01
CA PHE A 600 33.53 8.00 -18.22
C PHE A 600 34.64 9.02 -18.45
N SER A 601 35.30 8.91 -19.60
CA SER A 601 36.32 9.85 -20.07
C SER A 601 35.74 10.81 -21.11
N THR A 602 34.80 10.36 -21.93
CA THR A 602 34.19 11.14 -23.01
C THR A 602 32.68 11.29 -22.86
N MET A 603 32.13 12.35 -23.44
CA MET A 603 30.69 12.59 -23.46
C MET A 603 29.93 11.52 -24.26
N GLY A 604 30.58 10.84 -25.21
CA GLY A 604 30.03 9.70 -25.95
C GLY A 604 29.79 8.48 -25.05
N GLU A 605 30.78 8.11 -24.23
CA GLU A 605 30.65 7.02 -23.23
C GLU A 605 29.53 7.33 -22.23
N LEU A 606 29.48 8.57 -21.74
CA LEU A 606 28.42 9.03 -20.86
C LEU A 606 27.05 8.94 -21.57
N ALA A 607 26.96 9.43 -22.81
CA ALA A 607 25.75 9.41 -23.61
C ALA A 607 25.24 8.00 -23.83
N GLU A 608 26.10 7.02 -24.11
CA GLU A 608 25.71 5.61 -24.22
C GLU A 608 25.16 5.05 -22.92
N ARG A 609 25.80 5.36 -21.79
CA ARG A 609 25.37 4.86 -20.49
C ARG A 609 24.03 5.43 -20.03
N VAL A 610 23.79 6.70 -20.34
CA VAL A 610 22.62 7.46 -19.85
C VAL A 610 21.52 7.56 -20.91
N HIS A 611 21.78 7.10 -22.14
CA HIS A 611 20.74 6.96 -23.13
C HIS A 611 19.92 5.73 -22.82
N ASP A 612 18.64 5.98 -22.61
CA ASP A 612 17.72 4.93 -22.23
C ASP A 612 16.83 4.53 -23.44
N GLY A 613 16.82 5.25 -24.58
CA GLY A 613 15.85 5.08 -25.69
C GLY A 613 16.27 4.22 -26.88
N GLU A 614 15.35 3.96 -27.81
CA GLU A 614 15.63 3.20 -29.05
C GLU A 614 16.47 4.00 -30.05
N GLY A 615 17.48 3.36 -30.66
CA GLY A 615 18.35 3.97 -31.67
C GLY A 615 19.68 4.46 -31.10
N CYS A 616 20.63 4.76 -31.99
CA CYS A 616 21.99 5.13 -31.61
C CYS A 616 22.04 6.44 -30.80
N SER A 617 22.48 6.35 -29.54
CA SER A 617 22.66 7.45 -28.59
C SER A 617 23.56 8.55 -29.16
N ILE A 618 24.68 8.16 -29.77
CA ILE A 618 25.66 9.04 -30.38
C ILE A 618 25.04 9.87 -31.52
N ASN A 619 24.25 9.25 -32.39
CA ASN A 619 23.57 9.97 -33.48
C ASN A 619 22.57 11.00 -32.95
N LYS A 620 21.85 10.65 -31.88
CA LYS A 620 20.92 11.58 -31.22
C LYS A 620 21.63 12.71 -30.49
N MET A 621 22.76 12.42 -29.85
CA MET A 621 23.61 13.42 -29.21
C MET A 621 24.10 14.42 -30.26
N LYS A 622 24.65 13.95 -31.38
CA LYS A 622 25.06 14.78 -32.53
C LYS A 622 23.91 15.64 -33.07
N ALA A 623 22.68 15.11 -33.04
CA ALA A 623 21.46 15.85 -33.39
C ALA A 623 20.98 16.84 -32.30
N GLY A 624 21.73 17.03 -31.21
CA GLY A 624 21.42 17.98 -30.14
C GLY A 624 20.36 17.50 -29.14
N ALA A 625 20.15 16.18 -29.04
CA ALA A 625 19.15 15.62 -28.13
C ALA A 625 19.62 15.55 -26.67
N LEU A 626 20.93 15.41 -26.41
CA LEU A 626 21.45 15.31 -25.05
C LEU A 626 21.61 16.70 -24.42
N LYS A 627 21.05 16.88 -23.23
CA LYS A 627 21.28 18.04 -22.37
C LYS A 627 21.65 17.60 -20.97
N LEU A 628 22.71 18.18 -20.40
CA LEU A 628 23.07 18.05 -18.99
C LEU A 628 22.88 19.40 -18.31
N ASN A 629 22.07 19.45 -17.26
CA ASN A 629 21.69 20.69 -16.58
C ASN A 629 21.19 21.76 -17.59
N GLY A 630 20.42 21.33 -18.60
CA GLY A 630 19.90 22.19 -19.67
C GLY A 630 20.91 22.63 -20.74
N ILE A 631 22.21 22.39 -20.55
CA ILE A 631 23.26 22.67 -21.54
C ILE A 631 23.31 21.52 -22.54
N ARG A 632 23.30 21.85 -23.84
CA ARG A 632 23.31 20.86 -24.92
C ARG A 632 24.73 20.39 -25.22
N TYR A 633 24.92 19.07 -25.34
CA TYR A 633 26.17 18.44 -25.73
C TYR A 633 25.98 17.68 -27.05
N MET A 634 26.89 17.90 -28.00
CA MET A 634 26.78 17.37 -29.38
C MET A 634 28.03 16.64 -29.86
N ASP A 635 29.17 16.87 -29.22
CA ASP A 635 30.45 16.25 -29.59
C ASP A 635 30.72 15.03 -28.70
N PRO A 636 30.67 13.79 -29.24
CA PRO A 636 30.94 12.59 -28.47
C PRO A 636 32.38 12.50 -27.95
N ASP A 637 33.32 13.16 -28.63
CA ASP A 637 34.74 13.09 -28.30
C ASP A 637 35.13 14.16 -27.25
N GLU A 638 34.20 15.04 -26.86
CA GLU A 638 34.40 16.01 -25.78
C GLU A 638 34.71 15.28 -24.46
N VAL A 639 35.80 15.67 -23.79
CA VAL A 639 36.17 15.12 -22.49
C VAL A 639 35.16 15.56 -21.43
N VAL A 640 34.76 14.65 -20.55
CA VAL A 640 33.79 14.96 -19.49
C VAL A 640 34.43 15.86 -18.45
N ASP A 641 33.94 17.09 -18.35
CA ASP A 641 34.26 18.02 -17.27
C ASP A 641 33.21 17.91 -16.16
N PHE A 642 33.55 17.15 -15.11
CA PHE A 642 32.65 16.90 -13.98
C PHE A 642 32.30 18.16 -13.18
N ASP A 643 33.16 19.18 -13.14
CA ASP A 643 32.85 20.44 -12.46
C ASP A 643 31.78 21.23 -13.22
N LYS A 644 31.77 21.11 -14.55
CA LYS A 644 30.78 21.74 -15.44
C LYS A 644 29.47 20.98 -15.53
N ILE A 645 29.51 19.64 -15.52
CA ILE A 645 28.30 18.81 -15.65
C ILE A 645 27.60 18.54 -14.32
N CYS A 646 28.27 18.74 -13.19
CA CYS A 646 27.65 18.70 -11.87
C CYS A 646 26.91 20.02 -11.58
N LEU A 647 25.81 19.95 -10.81
CA LEU A 647 25.11 21.15 -10.35
C LEU A 647 25.92 21.86 -9.26
N ASP A 648 26.65 22.92 -9.60
CA ASP A 648 27.37 23.87 -8.72
C ASP A 648 27.70 23.31 -7.31
N GLY A 649 28.76 22.49 -7.20
CA GLY A 649 29.24 21.94 -5.92
C GLY A 649 28.47 20.72 -5.38
N LYS A 650 27.48 20.21 -6.13
CA LYS A 650 26.76 18.98 -5.80
C LYS A 650 27.22 17.84 -6.69
N ASN A 651 27.26 16.63 -6.16
CA ASN A 651 27.58 15.42 -6.92
C ASN A 651 26.39 14.90 -7.76
N ILE A 652 25.56 15.78 -8.33
CA ILE A 652 24.38 15.38 -9.11
C ILE A 652 24.30 16.10 -10.46
N THR A 653 23.74 15.41 -11.46
CA THR A 653 23.50 15.94 -12.81
C THR A 653 22.09 15.62 -13.26
N LEU A 654 21.37 16.64 -13.76
CA LEU A 654 20.09 16.45 -14.42
C LEU A 654 20.32 16.14 -15.90
N VAL A 655 20.00 14.92 -16.32
CA VAL A 655 20.11 14.49 -17.71
C VAL A 655 18.77 14.63 -18.40
N CYS A 656 18.78 15.18 -19.60
CA CYS A 656 17.61 15.27 -20.45
C CYS A 656 17.92 14.78 -21.87
N TRP A 657 17.07 13.88 -22.37
CA TRP A 657 17.06 13.47 -23.77
C TRP A 657 15.84 14.04 -24.48
N GLY A 658 16.07 14.98 -25.41
CA GLY A 658 15.04 15.64 -26.20
C GLY A 658 14.28 16.70 -25.41
N LYS A 659 12.95 16.57 -25.33
CA LYS A 659 12.06 17.52 -24.63
C LYS A 659 11.39 16.95 -23.37
N ARG A 660 11.34 15.63 -23.21
CA ARG A 660 10.40 14.97 -22.28
C ARG A 660 11.04 13.98 -21.30
N LYS A 661 12.24 13.47 -21.57
CA LYS A 661 12.85 12.41 -20.75
C LYS A 661 13.91 13.01 -19.84
N TYR A 662 13.66 12.97 -18.54
CA TYR A 662 14.57 13.46 -17.50
C TYR A 662 14.92 12.32 -16.56
N HIS A 663 16.17 12.26 -16.12
CA HIS A 663 16.60 11.43 -15.01
C HIS A 663 17.74 12.13 -14.27
N LEU A 664 17.95 11.73 -13.03
CA LEU A 664 18.98 12.30 -12.17
C LEU A 664 20.14 11.31 -12.04
N ILE A 665 21.36 11.79 -12.22
CA ILE A 665 22.58 11.02 -11.90
C ILE A 665 23.13 11.53 -10.58
N ARG A 666 23.49 10.61 -9.69
CA ARG A 666 24.35 10.85 -8.53
C ARG A 666 25.74 10.29 -8.83
N TRP A 667 26.72 11.17 -8.82
CA TRP A 667 28.12 10.83 -8.99
C TRP A 667 28.70 10.31 -7.68
N ILE A 668 29.37 9.17 -7.80
CA ILE A 668 30.20 8.58 -6.76
C ILE A 668 31.65 8.81 -7.19
N ASP A 669 32.46 9.29 -6.25
CA ASP A 669 33.91 9.45 -6.42
C ASP A 669 34.62 8.10 -6.41
#